data_AF-A0A512N4C7-F1
#
_entry.id   AF-A0A512N4C7-F1
#
_cell.length_a   1.000
_cell.length_b   1.000
_cell.length_c   1.000
_cell.angle_alpha   90.00
_cell.angle_beta   90.00
_cell.angle_gamma   90.00
#
_symmetry.space_group_name_H-M   'P 1'
#
loop_
_entity.id
_entity.type
_entity.pdbx_description
1 polymer ?
#
loop_
_entity_poly.entity_id
_entity_poly.type
_entity_poly.pdbx_seq_one_letter_code
_entity_poly.pdbx_strand_id
1 'polypeptide(L)'
;MPNPNALVARVSRVGPTAPAATPPTVAVAAAPERIAIDFEGDRSAVLPPGRRARTWRDMLEFTRTSNLPAYVEIDPETTVITRVLIPFRARVLTLQSVGENIEVTFVESHARHHLLRSNPDFQDMLNKLEGGRIDGIELLVTASRDEHEIIDVRPPPTGDPAVDAYEDPPPSVVSEAQATQLFNDMAALTCDPFTVPSPCIPFLFPDDGCYARAHEMCRLMRLQGIEAEKIWIFGGLHPATSNHPDCAVGWWYHVAPTLLVNTMAGTEKRVIDPSLMSGPATENDWRTRQADPAATFEYTDQRPFWPHNGGNDDDYSLTNQYLQEKRLLLQDRVNDYGALPFACPIVKQLQFIVDRSTFGQDEATAMLANANPAVIHAALFITLDGFTPQELGITAATPTMPPSIKPALNVNPVPAQMEIRAAQMSLEDPVHLIRRQRITWIYEVRFTGTGAFGFVGDTQTLNLTATMSGQAASASLLLIKQPNPFEIDGQTHWLSTDLRVFQINQGQSKFAATMGATPADAPAFIQQVVNNLNSGATGGQTFDNDLSTNQQTSKLELAEAVSGTKVFNFAVARVRYIGTLQAADVRVFFRLFPVSTTSLAYDTATAYRRGGMGGTTVPLLGLNGGNLASIPCFAAARVDSATTALDAQTDATNLKTIPASPTERHVYFGAWLDINQTAPQFPLNAAPPDGPWAANRKSVQELVRGQHQCLVAEIVFDPAPIPSNANPGTSDKLAQRNLAIVESSNPGVVGSRRIPQTFEIRPTSDRLPAEALADELMIDWGRTPVGSIATLHLPTMNAEEVLEMAARTYRTDHLALIDEHTLQIRTGGMSWIPLSRGVDVNVPGMLTIDLPPTVRAGQAFTVVVRQVTGQVARAPGVVALAAATGRFGRHVLGSFQITIPVRHKEVLLAPEQRLLSTLRWIERSIPSNDRWYTTFQRYVRQVAMRVDGLGGDSTAVTPSPSGDWQVPGPGPGPGPTTPGSVTCRSFAITVAALLAMLVILLGIGTSAVQIVLAVLALVLLVVVGHGWVTTCRPSIGRLLMTLGLGLVAGVILLLLLRAGGP
;
A
#
# COMPACT_ATOMS: atom_id res chain seq x y z
N MET A 1 6.71 -24.00 4.78
CA MET A 1 5.33 -24.29 4.36
C MET A 1 5.28 -23.94 2.89
N PRO A 2 4.75 -24.81 2.01
CA PRO A 2 4.36 -24.38 0.67
C PRO A 2 3.50 -23.13 0.83
N ASN A 3 3.62 -22.17 -0.10
CA ASN A 3 2.86 -20.93 -0.05
C ASN A 3 1.40 -21.26 0.33
N PRO A 4 0.89 -20.86 1.52
CA PRO A 4 -0.39 -21.35 2.02
C PRO A 4 -1.57 -20.87 1.16
N ASN A 5 -1.32 -19.86 0.31
CA ASN A 5 -2.26 -19.31 -0.63
C ASN A 5 -2.17 -19.97 -2.02
N ALA A 6 -1.23 -20.89 -2.23
CA ALA A 6 -1.06 -21.61 -3.48
C ALA A 6 -1.95 -22.85 -3.55
N LEU A 7 -2.43 -23.12 -4.75
CA LEU A 7 -3.20 -24.30 -5.12
C LEU A 7 -2.60 -24.90 -6.36
N VAL A 8 -2.35 -26.20 -6.34
CA VAL A 8 -2.11 -26.99 -7.56
C VAL A 8 -3.24 -28.00 -7.68
N ALA A 9 -4.19 -27.74 -8.59
CA ALA A 9 -5.37 -28.57 -8.77
C ALA A 9 -5.89 -28.52 -10.21
N ARG A 10 -6.64 -29.56 -10.59
CA ARG A 10 -7.38 -29.59 -11.86
C ARG A 10 -8.53 -28.59 -11.82
N VAL A 11 -8.68 -27.87 -12.93
CA VAL A 11 -9.81 -26.98 -13.15
C VAL A 11 -11.00 -27.81 -13.59
N SER A 12 -12.12 -27.71 -12.89
CA SER A 12 -13.37 -28.42 -13.20
C SER A 12 -14.32 -27.57 -14.05
N ARG A 13 -14.34 -26.25 -13.84
CA ARG A 13 -15.18 -25.30 -14.59
C ARG A 13 -14.53 -23.92 -14.67
N VAL A 14 -14.74 -23.29 -15.82
CA VAL A 14 -14.46 -21.88 -16.10
C VAL A 14 -15.77 -21.24 -16.57
N GLY A 15 -16.24 -20.18 -15.93
CA GLY A 15 -17.50 -19.54 -16.35
C GLY A 15 -17.86 -18.25 -15.61
N PRO A 16 -18.93 -17.56 -16.02
CA PRO A 16 -19.42 -16.39 -15.30
C PRO A 16 -19.84 -16.77 -13.87
N THR A 17 -19.64 -15.86 -12.91
CA THR A 17 -20.13 -16.05 -11.54
C THR A 17 -21.62 -16.40 -11.57
N ALA A 18 -22.00 -17.56 -11.03
CA ALA A 18 -23.41 -17.83 -10.77
C ALA A 18 -23.94 -16.77 -9.79
N PRO A 19 -25.15 -16.21 -9.98
CA PRO A 19 -25.69 -15.23 -9.05
C PRO A 19 -25.84 -15.88 -7.67
N ALA A 20 -25.10 -15.36 -6.69
CA ALA A 20 -25.31 -15.73 -5.29
C ALA A 20 -26.73 -15.33 -4.89
N ALA A 21 -27.49 -16.27 -4.30
CA ALA A 21 -28.80 -15.97 -3.74
C ALA A 21 -28.65 -15.05 -2.51
N THR A 22 -28.84 -13.74 -2.70
CA THR A 22 -28.90 -12.77 -1.59
C THR A 22 -30.19 -11.92 -1.72
N PRO A 23 -30.95 -11.67 -0.64
CA PRO A 23 -32.19 -10.89 -0.70
C PRO A 23 -31.94 -9.42 -1.08
N PRO A 24 -32.91 -8.74 -1.73
CA PRO A 24 -32.70 -7.40 -2.25
C PRO A 24 -32.87 -6.37 -1.13
N THR A 25 -31.79 -5.79 -0.64
CA THR A 25 -31.84 -4.47 -0.01
C THR A 25 -30.54 -3.71 -0.23
N VAL A 26 -30.70 -2.50 -0.79
CA VAL A 26 -29.71 -1.47 -1.12
C VAL A 26 -28.98 -1.67 -2.46
N ALA A 27 -29.22 -0.74 -3.38
CA ALA A 27 -28.58 -0.66 -4.68
C ALA A 27 -27.08 -0.38 -4.53
N VAL A 28 -26.27 -1.44 -4.59
CA VAL A 28 -24.83 -1.37 -4.85
C VAL A 28 -24.69 -1.34 -6.37
N ALA A 29 -23.87 -0.41 -6.90
CA ALA A 29 -23.49 -0.43 -8.32
C ALA A 29 -23.05 -1.84 -8.71
N ALA A 30 -23.60 -2.39 -9.79
CA ALA A 30 -23.31 -3.76 -10.21
C ALA A 30 -21.79 -3.95 -10.33
N ALA A 31 -21.23 -4.86 -9.52
CA ALA A 31 -19.82 -5.22 -9.61
C ALA A 31 -19.55 -5.72 -11.04
N PRO A 32 -18.38 -5.38 -11.64
CA PRO A 32 -18.02 -5.92 -12.94
C PRO A 32 -18.09 -7.46 -12.90
N GLU A 33 -18.68 -8.06 -13.94
CA GLU A 33 -18.83 -9.51 -14.05
C GLU A 33 -17.46 -10.18 -13.91
N ARG A 34 -17.25 -10.92 -12.82
CA ARG A 34 -16.01 -11.65 -12.57
C ARG A 34 -16.14 -13.08 -13.10
N ILE A 35 -15.03 -13.62 -13.59
CA ILE A 35 -14.96 -15.00 -14.09
C ILE A 35 -14.66 -15.90 -12.89
N ALA A 36 -15.55 -16.85 -12.60
CA ALA A 36 -15.36 -17.86 -11.57
C ALA A 36 -14.63 -19.08 -12.13
N ILE A 37 -13.74 -19.64 -11.30
CA ILE A 37 -12.95 -20.83 -11.57
C ILE A 37 -13.23 -21.83 -10.46
N ASP A 38 -13.77 -22.99 -10.81
CA ASP A 38 -14.00 -24.09 -9.88
C ASP A 38 -12.90 -25.14 -10.08
N PHE A 39 -12.27 -25.55 -8.99
CA PHE A 39 -11.26 -26.60 -8.95
C PHE A 39 -11.85 -27.88 -8.36
N GLU A 40 -11.23 -29.03 -8.67
CA GLU A 40 -11.59 -30.28 -7.99
C GLU A 40 -11.48 -30.14 -6.46
N GLY A 41 -12.44 -30.73 -5.73
CA GLY A 41 -12.51 -30.68 -4.27
C GLY A 41 -13.26 -29.48 -3.67
N ASP A 42 -14.33 -29.02 -4.33
CA ASP A 42 -15.25 -27.96 -3.86
C ASP A 42 -14.57 -26.61 -3.54
N ARG A 43 -13.53 -26.27 -4.30
CA ARG A 43 -12.80 -25.00 -4.15
C ARG A 43 -13.07 -24.08 -5.34
N SER A 44 -13.42 -22.83 -5.07
CA SER A 44 -13.64 -21.83 -6.11
C SER A 44 -12.82 -20.57 -5.86
N ALA A 45 -12.45 -19.90 -6.94
CA ALA A 45 -11.78 -18.60 -6.93
C ALA A 45 -12.31 -17.73 -8.08
N VAL A 46 -11.98 -16.44 -8.07
CA VAL A 46 -12.37 -15.51 -9.13
C VAL A 46 -11.15 -14.88 -9.78
N LEU A 47 -11.21 -14.65 -11.08
CA LEU A 47 -10.16 -13.90 -11.77
C LEU A 47 -10.22 -12.40 -11.40
N PRO A 48 -9.07 -11.71 -11.38
CA PRO A 48 -9.04 -10.26 -11.18
C PRO A 48 -9.73 -9.56 -12.35
N PRO A 49 -10.14 -8.28 -12.21
CA PRO A 49 -10.61 -7.49 -13.34
C PRO A 49 -9.46 -7.17 -14.32
N GLY A 50 -9.79 -6.49 -15.41
CA GLY A 50 -8.79 -5.97 -16.36
C GLY A 50 -8.38 -6.97 -17.45
N ARG A 51 -7.31 -6.65 -18.16
CA ARG A 51 -6.90 -7.40 -19.38
C ARG A 51 -6.44 -8.81 -19.08
N ARG A 52 -5.81 -9.03 -17.92
CA ARG A 52 -5.26 -10.33 -17.49
C ARG A 52 -6.33 -11.39 -17.32
N ALA A 53 -7.56 -11.00 -16.96
CA ALA A 53 -8.66 -11.92 -16.74
C ALA A 53 -8.92 -12.86 -17.93
N ARG A 54 -8.84 -12.34 -19.17
CA ARG A 54 -9.09 -13.15 -20.37
C ARG A 54 -7.97 -14.14 -20.61
N THR A 55 -6.72 -13.70 -20.53
CA THR A 55 -5.56 -14.58 -20.75
C THR A 55 -5.46 -15.64 -19.67
N TRP A 56 -5.69 -15.31 -18.40
CA TRP A 56 -5.69 -16.29 -17.31
C TRP A 56 -6.85 -17.29 -17.42
N ARG A 57 -8.02 -16.86 -17.88
CA ARG A 57 -9.12 -17.76 -18.24
C ARG A 57 -8.65 -18.77 -19.29
N ASP A 58 -8.00 -18.30 -20.35
CA ASP A 58 -7.55 -19.15 -21.46
C ASP A 58 -6.40 -20.07 -21.05
N MET A 59 -5.51 -19.64 -20.16
CA MET A 59 -4.49 -20.49 -19.51
C MET A 59 -5.12 -21.59 -18.66
N LEU A 60 -6.10 -21.26 -17.83
CA LEU A 60 -6.79 -22.24 -16.99
C LEU A 60 -7.59 -23.24 -17.84
N GLU A 61 -8.24 -22.78 -18.91
CA GLU A 61 -8.93 -23.65 -19.86
C GLU A 61 -7.94 -24.55 -20.63
N PHE A 62 -6.75 -24.03 -20.97
CA PHE A 62 -5.67 -24.83 -21.54
C PHE A 62 -5.21 -25.95 -20.59
N THR A 63 -4.98 -25.66 -19.30
CA THR A 63 -4.61 -26.70 -18.32
C THR A 63 -5.70 -27.77 -18.22
N ARG A 64 -6.98 -27.34 -18.19
CA ARG A 64 -8.14 -28.23 -18.13
C ARG A 64 -8.19 -29.18 -19.33
N THR A 65 -8.11 -28.64 -20.54
CA THR A 65 -8.22 -29.40 -21.80
C THR A 65 -6.99 -30.25 -22.07
N SER A 66 -5.81 -29.85 -21.58
CA SER A 66 -4.55 -30.60 -21.69
C SER A 66 -4.35 -31.63 -20.58
N ASN A 67 -5.36 -31.87 -19.71
CA ASN A 67 -5.29 -32.83 -18.62
C ASN A 67 -4.16 -32.52 -17.61
N LEU A 68 -3.84 -31.24 -17.42
CA LEU A 68 -2.83 -30.71 -16.50
C LEU A 68 -3.52 -30.03 -15.31
N PRO A 69 -2.96 -30.10 -14.08
CA PRO A 69 -3.40 -29.20 -13.03
C PRO A 69 -2.95 -27.77 -13.34
N ALA A 70 -3.64 -26.78 -12.79
CA ALA A 70 -3.16 -25.40 -12.76
C ALA A 70 -2.48 -25.12 -11.43
N TYR A 71 -1.40 -24.33 -11.43
CA TYR A 71 -0.91 -23.67 -10.22
C TYR A 71 -1.54 -22.28 -10.14
N VAL A 72 -2.23 -21.97 -9.05
CA VAL A 72 -2.77 -20.63 -8.79
C VAL A 72 -2.44 -20.17 -7.39
N GLU A 73 -2.26 -18.86 -7.22
CA GLU A 73 -2.24 -18.23 -5.91
C GLU A 73 -3.53 -17.46 -5.71
N ILE A 74 -4.14 -17.59 -4.53
CA ILE A 74 -5.46 -17.04 -4.24
C ILE A 74 -5.36 -16.13 -3.02
N ASP A 75 -5.81 -14.89 -3.16
CA ASP A 75 -6.00 -13.99 -2.04
C ASP A 75 -7.04 -14.59 -1.07
N PRO A 76 -6.68 -14.86 0.20
CA PRO A 76 -7.52 -15.64 1.10
C PRO A 76 -8.80 -14.91 1.56
N GLU A 77 -8.87 -13.59 1.40
CA GLU A 77 -10.05 -12.79 1.79
C GLU A 77 -11.01 -12.61 0.63
N THR A 78 -10.49 -12.23 -0.54
CA THR A 78 -11.30 -11.87 -1.70
C THR A 78 -11.54 -13.06 -2.63
N THR A 79 -10.84 -14.17 -2.43
CA THR A 79 -10.79 -15.35 -3.32
C THR A 79 -10.30 -15.02 -4.73
N VAL A 80 -9.68 -13.85 -4.91
CA VAL A 80 -9.13 -13.41 -6.18
C VAL A 80 -7.85 -14.17 -6.47
N ILE A 81 -7.74 -14.74 -7.66
CA ILE A 81 -6.50 -15.32 -8.15
C ILE A 81 -5.50 -14.18 -8.36
N THR A 82 -4.31 -14.29 -7.77
CA THR A 82 -3.22 -13.30 -7.87
C THR A 82 -2.06 -13.78 -8.72
N ARG A 83 -2.04 -15.08 -9.09
CA ARG A 83 -1.04 -15.68 -9.98
C ARG A 83 -1.60 -16.93 -10.63
N VAL A 84 -1.27 -17.18 -11.90
CA VAL A 84 -1.55 -18.42 -12.63
C VAL A 84 -0.26 -18.90 -13.28
N LEU A 85 0.08 -20.18 -13.13
CA LEU A 85 1.17 -20.84 -13.84
C LEU A 85 0.68 -22.15 -14.44
N ILE A 86 1.28 -22.54 -15.57
CA ILE A 86 1.01 -23.79 -16.28
C ILE A 86 2.14 -24.77 -15.94
N PRO A 87 1.88 -25.83 -15.15
CA PRO A 87 2.83 -26.92 -14.94
C PRO A 87 3.06 -27.69 -16.24
N PHE A 88 4.29 -28.13 -16.49
CA PHE A 88 4.67 -28.91 -17.67
C PHE A 88 5.28 -30.25 -17.27
N ARG A 89 5.17 -31.22 -18.18
CA ARG A 89 5.76 -32.56 -18.04
C ARG A 89 7.21 -32.51 -18.48
N ALA A 90 8.12 -33.03 -17.67
CA ALA A 90 9.55 -32.93 -17.93
C ALA A 90 10.36 -34.10 -17.37
N ARG A 91 11.38 -34.52 -18.12
CA ARG A 91 12.42 -35.45 -17.68
C ARG A 91 13.70 -34.68 -17.41
N VAL A 92 14.26 -34.87 -16.22
CA VAL A 92 15.48 -34.18 -15.78
C VAL A 92 16.67 -34.74 -16.52
N LEU A 93 17.44 -33.87 -17.18
CA LEU A 93 18.66 -34.22 -17.89
C LEU A 93 19.89 -34.02 -16.99
N THR A 94 20.11 -32.78 -16.52
CA THR A 94 21.22 -32.45 -15.61
C THR A 94 20.75 -31.65 -14.40
N LEU A 95 21.45 -31.83 -13.28
CA LEU A 95 21.44 -30.89 -12.17
C LEU A 95 22.87 -30.44 -11.90
N GLN A 96 23.11 -29.14 -11.85
CA GLN A 96 24.43 -28.56 -11.61
C GLN A 96 24.34 -27.45 -10.58
N SER A 97 25.27 -27.42 -9.63
CA SER A 97 25.36 -26.29 -8.68
C SER A 97 25.85 -25.03 -9.38
N VAL A 98 25.12 -23.92 -9.22
CA VAL A 98 25.48 -22.60 -9.74
C VAL A 98 25.32 -21.59 -8.59
N GLY A 99 26.45 -21.11 -8.06
CA GLY A 99 26.45 -20.33 -6.82
C GLY A 99 25.87 -21.15 -5.66
N GLU A 100 24.82 -20.64 -5.02
CA GLU A 100 24.11 -21.34 -3.95
C GLU A 100 22.92 -22.19 -4.45
N ASN A 101 22.52 -22.02 -5.71
CA ASN A 101 21.33 -22.62 -6.32
C ASN A 101 21.69 -23.85 -7.17
N ILE A 102 20.66 -24.55 -7.64
CA ILE A 102 20.81 -25.69 -8.57
C ILE A 102 20.23 -25.27 -9.93
N GLU A 103 21.05 -25.25 -10.97
CA GLU A 103 20.59 -25.22 -12.36
C GLU A 103 20.10 -26.62 -12.75
N VAL A 104 18.94 -26.68 -13.39
CA VAL A 104 18.28 -27.90 -13.83
C VAL A 104 17.97 -27.75 -15.32
N THR A 105 18.33 -28.76 -16.11
CA THR A 105 17.94 -28.84 -17.52
C THR A 105 16.99 -30.01 -17.72
N PHE A 106 16.04 -29.84 -18.64
CA PHE A 106 15.03 -30.84 -18.98
C PHE A 106 15.11 -31.18 -20.46
N VAL A 107 14.70 -32.41 -20.83
CA VAL A 107 14.64 -32.83 -22.25
C VAL A 107 13.60 -32.01 -23.02
N GLU A 108 12.48 -31.69 -22.39
CA GLU A 108 11.31 -31.02 -22.98
C GLU A 108 11.37 -29.49 -22.90
N SER A 109 12.45 -28.92 -22.38
CA SER A 109 12.62 -27.48 -22.24
C SER A 109 14.02 -27.06 -22.63
N HIS A 110 14.14 -26.14 -23.57
CA HIS A 110 15.44 -25.62 -23.99
C HIS A 110 15.99 -24.56 -23.03
N ALA A 111 15.14 -24.01 -22.17
CA ALA A 111 15.50 -23.09 -21.10
C ALA A 111 16.37 -23.77 -20.04
N ARG A 112 17.17 -22.95 -19.35
CA ARG A 112 17.86 -23.33 -18.12
C ARG A 112 16.97 -22.96 -16.93
N HIS A 113 16.58 -23.94 -16.13
CA HIS A 113 15.72 -23.74 -14.96
C HIS A 113 16.56 -23.68 -13.69
N HIS A 114 16.01 -23.07 -12.63
CA HIS A 114 16.73 -22.88 -11.38
C HIS A 114 15.88 -23.30 -10.18
N LEU A 115 16.42 -24.18 -9.34
CA LEU A 115 15.90 -24.45 -8.01
C LEU A 115 16.68 -23.62 -6.98
N LEU A 116 15.99 -22.65 -6.38
CA LEU A 116 16.60 -21.71 -5.44
C LEU A 116 16.72 -22.30 -4.04
N ARG A 117 17.91 -22.18 -3.45
CA ARG A 117 18.18 -22.70 -2.08
C ARG A 117 17.34 -22.03 -1.00
N SER A 118 16.91 -20.80 -1.27
CA SER A 118 16.05 -20.01 -0.37
C SER A 118 14.60 -20.48 -0.35
N ASN A 119 14.19 -21.35 -1.29
CA ASN A 119 12.86 -21.94 -1.30
C ASN A 119 12.67 -22.85 -0.07
N PRO A 120 11.60 -22.68 0.72
CA PRO A 120 11.38 -23.47 1.93
C PRO A 120 11.24 -24.97 1.68
N ASP A 121 10.84 -25.36 0.46
CA ASP A 121 10.68 -26.76 0.04
C ASP A 121 11.85 -27.24 -0.83
N PHE A 122 12.96 -26.49 -0.86
CA PHE A 122 14.17 -26.76 -1.65
C PHE A 122 14.61 -28.22 -1.57
N GLN A 123 14.77 -28.75 -0.36
CA GLN A 123 15.33 -30.09 -0.19
C GLN A 123 14.36 -31.17 -0.69
N ASP A 124 13.06 -31.00 -0.49
CA ASP A 124 12.05 -31.95 -0.99
C ASP A 124 12.01 -31.95 -2.53
N MET A 125 12.00 -30.77 -3.14
CA MET A 125 12.03 -30.64 -4.60
C MET A 125 13.33 -31.16 -5.20
N LEU A 126 14.48 -30.87 -4.57
CA LEU A 126 15.78 -31.39 -5.00
C LEU A 126 15.78 -32.92 -5.00
N ASN A 127 15.31 -33.55 -3.92
CA ASN A 127 15.21 -35.00 -3.82
C ASN A 127 14.33 -35.59 -4.93
N LYS A 128 13.19 -34.95 -5.25
CA LYS A 128 12.30 -35.39 -6.35
C LYS A 128 12.96 -35.26 -7.72
N LEU A 129 13.66 -34.16 -7.99
CA LEU A 129 14.38 -33.95 -9.24
C LEU A 129 15.55 -34.93 -9.40
N GLU A 130 16.31 -35.17 -8.33
CA GLU A 130 17.39 -36.17 -8.30
C GLU A 130 16.84 -37.59 -8.53
N GLY A 131 15.76 -37.96 -7.84
CA GLY A 131 15.07 -39.23 -8.03
C GLY A 131 14.57 -39.39 -9.47
N GLY A 132 13.87 -38.38 -9.99
CA GLY A 132 13.38 -38.36 -11.37
C GLY A 132 14.49 -38.53 -12.41
N ARG A 133 15.64 -37.89 -12.20
CA ARG A 133 16.82 -38.05 -13.06
C ARG A 133 17.39 -39.47 -13.00
N ILE A 134 17.54 -40.04 -11.80
CA ILE A 134 18.11 -41.38 -11.61
C ILE A 134 17.21 -42.45 -12.24
N ASP A 135 15.90 -42.33 -12.02
CA ASP A 135 14.91 -43.30 -12.47
C ASP A 135 14.50 -43.08 -13.94
N GLY A 136 14.88 -41.94 -14.54
CA GLY A 136 14.51 -41.58 -15.91
C GLY A 136 13.01 -41.35 -16.10
N ILE A 137 12.29 -41.03 -15.01
CA ILE A 137 10.83 -40.84 -15.02
C ILE A 137 10.45 -39.41 -15.34
N GLU A 138 9.27 -39.25 -15.92
CA GLU A 138 8.64 -37.94 -16.10
C GLU A 138 8.21 -37.36 -14.75
N LEU A 139 8.38 -36.05 -14.59
CA LEU A 139 7.91 -35.26 -13.47
C LEU A 139 6.96 -34.18 -13.99
N LEU A 140 6.04 -33.72 -13.14
CA LEU A 140 5.28 -32.51 -13.37
C LEU A 140 5.98 -31.36 -12.64
N VAL A 141 6.45 -30.37 -13.39
CA VAL A 141 7.23 -29.23 -12.90
C VAL A 141 6.44 -27.95 -13.11
N THR A 142 6.34 -27.13 -12.06
CA THR A 142 5.83 -25.75 -12.15
C THR A 142 7.02 -24.80 -12.03
N ALA A 143 7.21 -23.93 -13.02
CA ALA A 143 8.25 -22.91 -13.00
C ALA A 143 7.70 -21.50 -13.23
N SER A 144 8.44 -20.47 -12.78
CA SER A 144 8.13 -19.08 -13.16
C SER A 144 8.33 -18.88 -14.67
N ARG A 145 7.53 -18.00 -15.27
CA ARG A 145 7.49 -17.79 -16.71
C ARG A 145 8.82 -17.27 -17.26
N ASP A 146 9.34 -16.18 -16.67
CA ASP A 146 10.47 -15.42 -17.22
C ASP A 146 11.81 -15.77 -16.53
N GLU A 147 11.81 -16.05 -15.22
CA GLU A 147 13.05 -16.40 -14.49
C GLU A 147 13.37 -17.91 -14.47
N HIS A 148 12.44 -18.74 -14.95
CA HIS A 148 12.55 -20.21 -14.93
C HIS A 148 12.86 -20.79 -13.54
N GLU A 149 12.34 -20.16 -12.49
CA GLU A 149 12.44 -20.66 -11.11
C GLU A 149 11.51 -21.86 -10.92
N ILE A 150 12.02 -23.00 -10.46
CA ILE A 150 11.20 -24.16 -10.10
C ILE A 150 10.49 -23.90 -8.75
N ILE A 151 9.16 -23.90 -8.78
CA ILE A 151 8.28 -23.55 -7.65
C ILE A 151 7.61 -24.78 -7.02
N ASP A 152 7.28 -25.81 -7.82
CA ASP A 152 6.62 -27.04 -7.36
C ASP A 152 7.01 -28.24 -8.27
N VAL A 153 7.22 -29.42 -7.67
CA VAL A 153 7.56 -30.67 -8.37
C VAL A 153 6.68 -31.81 -7.85
N ARG A 154 6.00 -32.52 -8.76
CA ARG A 154 5.03 -33.60 -8.46
C ARG A 154 5.16 -34.79 -9.41
N PRO A 155 4.63 -35.98 -9.03
CA PRO A 155 4.43 -37.08 -9.97
C PRO A 155 3.45 -36.69 -11.09
N PRO A 156 3.67 -37.17 -12.33
CA PRO A 156 2.77 -36.90 -13.44
C PRO A 156 1.46 -37.70 -13.35
N PRO A 157 0.35 -37.21 -13.94
CA PRO A 157 -0.86 -38.02 -14.16
C PRO A 157 -0.61 -39.15 -15.17
N THR A 158 -1.22 -40.32 -14.94
CA THR A 158 -1.15 -41.48 -15.85
C THR A 158 -1.66 -41.15 -17.25
N GLY A 159 -0.87 -41.46 -18.29
CA GLY A 159 -1.21 -41.25 -19.70
C GLY A 159 -0.70 -42.38 -20.59
N ASP A 160 -1.43 -42.62 -21.69
CA ASP A 160 -1.35 -43.77 -22.59
C ASP A 160 -0.12 -43.76 -23.54
N PRO A 161 0.28 -44.94 -24.07
CA PRO A 161 1.49 -45.09 -24.89
C PRO A 161 1.31 -44.64 -26.36
N ALA A 162 2.40 -44.18 -26.95
CA ALA A 162 2.50 -43.75 -28.34
C ALA A 162 2.57 -44.91 -29.36
N VAL A 163 2.22 -44.59 -30.61
CA VAL A 163 2.01 -45.51 -31.74
C VAL A 163 3.12 -45.33 -32.80
N ASP A 164 3.62 -46.44 -33.35
CA ASP A 164 4.54 -46.59 -34.51
C ASP A 164 3.86 -46.25 -35.86
N ALA A 165 4.51 -46.00 -37.01
CA ALA A 165 5.84 -45.58 -37.46
C ALA A 165 5.65 -45.09 -38.91
N TYR A 166 6.40 -44.07 -39.35
CA TYR A 166 6.37 -43.53 -40.72
C TYR A 166 7.78 -43.49 -41.31
N GLU A 167 7.91 -43.66 -42.63
CA GLU A 167 9.17 -43.77 -43.37
C GLU A 167 9.40 -42.50 -44.21
N ASP A 168 10.56 -41.86 -44.10
CA ASP A 168 10.79 -40.50 -44.61
C ASP A 168 11.61 -40.46 -45.93
N PRO A 169 11.26 -39.53 -46.85
CA PRO A 169 12.02 -39.26 -48.08
C PRO A 169 13.29 -38.39 -47.83
N PRO A 170 14.25 -38.37 -48.77
CA PRO A 170 15.46 -37.54 -48.65
C PRO A 170 15.16 -36.03 -48.71
N PRO A 171 16.03 -35.18 -48.12
CA PRO A 171 15.81 -33.74 -48.06
C PRO A 171 15.79 -33.08 -49.43
N SER A 172 14.93 -32.08 -49.59
CA SER A 172 14.75 -31.35 -50.86
C SER A 172 15.86 -30.32 -51.07
N VAL A 173 16.33 -30.20 -52.32
CA VAL A 173 17.26 -29.13 -52.74
C VAL A 173 16.48 -27.99 -53.38
N VAL A 174 16.64 -26.77 -52.86
CA VAL A 174 15.91 -25.56 -53.29
C VAL A 174 16.85 -24.49 -53.83
N SER A 175 16.31 -23.50 -54.55
CA SER A 175 17.08 -22.31 -54.97
C SER A 175 17.18 -21.26 -53.85
N GLU A 176 18.14 -20.33 -53.93
CA GLU A 176 18.23 -19.21 -52.98
C GLU A 176 16.94 -18.37 -52.89
N ALA A 177 16.28 -18.13 -54.03
CA ALA A 177 15.01 -17.41 -54.07
C ALA A 177 13.89 -18.19 -53.35
N GLN A 178 13.84 -19.51 -53.55
CA GLN A 178 12.86 -20.37 -52.88
C GLN A 178 13.13 -20.49 -51.38
N ALA A 179 14.39 -20.59 -50.96
CA ALA A 179 14.75 -20.57 -49.53
C ALA A 179 14.32 -19.25 -48.86
N THR A 180 14.50 -18.12 -49.55
CA THR A 180 14.05 -16.80 -49.07
C THR A 180 12.52 -16.72 -48.99
N GLN A 181 11.80 -17.27 -49.98
CA GLN A 181 10.34 -17.33 -49.95
C GLN A 181 9.84 -18.17 -48.78
N LEU A 182 10.38 -19.38 -48.60
CA LEU A 182 10.01 -20.27 -47.49
C LEU A 182 10.28 -19.62 -46.13
N PHE A 183 11.41 -18.90 -45.98
CA PHE A 183 11.68 -18.12 -44.78
C PHE A 183 10.59 -17.08 -44.54
N ASN A 184 10.24 -16.29 -45.56
CA ASN A 184 9.23 -15.24 -45.46
C ASN A 184 7.83 -15.82 -45.15
N ASP A 185 7.49 -16.97 -45.72
CA ASP A 185 6.23 -17.68 -45.43
C ASP A 185 6.16 -18.10 -43.96
N MET A 186 7.25 -18.64 -43.41
CA MET A 186 7.30 -19.00 -41.99
C MET A 186 7.25 -17.74 -41.11
N ALA A 187 8.04 -16.71 -41.44
CA ALA A 187 8.08 -15.45 -40.69
C ALA A 187 6.73 -14.72 -40.69
N ALA A 188 5.94 -14.82 -41.77
CA ALA A 188 4.60 -14.24 -41.87
C ALA A 188 3.60 -14.87 -40.89
N LEU A 189 3.90 -16.06 -40.33
CA LEU A 189 3.09 -16.71 -39.31
C LEU A 189 3.42 -16.25 -37.89
N THR A 190 4.30 -15.26 -37.70
CA THR A 190 4.62 -14.71 -36.37
C THR A 190 3.36 -14.24 -35.65
N CYS A 191 3.17 -14.70 -34.41
CA CYS A 191 2.04 -14.27 -33.59
C CYS A 191 2.04 -12.77 -33.32
N ASP A 192 0.87 -12.13 -33.46
CA ASP A 192 0.57 -10.90 -32.75
C ASP A 192 0.54 -11.20 -31.24
N PRO A 193 1.39 -10.58 -30.42
CA PRO A 193 1.51 -10.93 -29.01
C PRO A 193 0.27 -10.58 -28.17
N PHE A 194 -0.60 -9.67 -28.63
CA PHE A 194 -1.82 -9.32 -27.88
C PHE A 194 -3.00 -10.23 -28.17
N THR A 195 -3.05 -10.84 -29.36
CA THR A 195 -4.21 -11.63 -29.80
C THR A 195 -3.90 -13.11 -30.00
N VAL A 196 -2.63 -13.46 -30.26
CA VAL A 196 -2.08 -14.81 -30.39
C VAL A 196 -3.00 -15.82 -31.12
N PRO A 197 -3.52 -15.49 -32.32
CA PRO A 197 -4.51 -16.31 -32.99
C PRO A 197 -3.90 -17.62 -33.50
N SER A 198 -4.50 -18.76 -33.17
CA SER A 198 -4.14 -20.03 -33.83
C SER A 198 -4.42 -19.92 -35.34
N PRO A 199 -3.51 -20.37 -36.25
CA PRO A 199 -2.32 -21.19 -36.00
C PRO A 199 -0.97 -20.44 -35.99
N CYS A 200 -0.92 -19.16 -35.56
CA CYS A 200 0.34 -18.39 -35.55
C CYS A 200 1.48 -19.10 -34.78
N ILE A 201 2.74 -18.87 -35.15
CA ILE A 201 3.91 -19.43 -34.48
C ILE A 201 4.49 -18.38 -33.51
N PRO A 202 4.67 -18.69 -32.21
CA PRO A 202 5.10 -17.74 -31.20
C PRO A 202 6.62 -17.49 -31.24
N PHE A 203 7.14 -17.03 -32.40
CA PHE A 203 8.57 -16.67 -32.55
C PHE A 203 8.99 -15.55 -31.59
N LEU A 204 8.05 -14.70 -31.16
CA LEU A 204 8.28 -13.64 -30.18
C LEU A 204 8.31 -14.14 -28.72
N PHE A 205 8.20 -15.45 -28.46
CA PHE A 205 8.40 -16.06 -27.14
C PHE A 205 9.69 -16.91 -27.15
N PRO A 206 10.86 -16.29 -26.92
CA PRO A 206 12.15 -16.95 -27.10
C PRO A 206 12.52 -17.93 -25.97
N ASP A 207 11.84 -17.84 -24.83
CA ASP A 207 12.16 -18.54 -23.59
C ASP A 207 12.25 -20.06 -23.77
N ASP A 208 11.27 -20.64 -24.46
CA ASP A 208 11.16 -22.08 -24.65
C ASP A 208 10.39 -22.43 -25.94
N GLY A 209 10.30 -23.72 -26.29
CA GLY A 209 9.46 -24.24 -27.37
C GLY A 209 10.10 -24.24 -28.75
N CYS A 210 11.44 -24.16 -28.86
CA CYS A 210 12.13 -24.21 -30.15
C CYS A 210 11.77 -25.44 -30.98
N TYR A 211 11.66 -26.59 -30.32
CA TYR A 211 11.26 -27.87 -30.90
C TYR A 211 9.89 -27.80 -31.58
N ALA A 212 8.88 -27.24 -30.91
CA ALA A 212 7.52 -27.12 -31.46
C ALA A 212 7.47 -26.14 -32.65
N ARG A 213 8.23 -25.03 -32.58
CA ARG A 213 8.36 -24.08 -33.69
C ARG A 213 9.03 -24.74 -34.90
N ALA A 214 10.11 -25.48 -34.67
CA ALA A 214 10.83 -26.18 -35.73
C ALA A 214 9.97 -27.26 -36.38
N HIS A 215 9.26 -28.06 -35.59
CA HIS A 215 8.39 -29.13 -36.08
C HIS A 215 7.24 -28.58 -36.94
N GLU A 216 6.60 -27.49 -36.50
CA GLU A 216 5.55 -26.85 -37.29
C GLU A 216 6.07 -26.23 -38.59
N MET A 217 7.26 -25.62 -38.57
CA MET A 217 7.88 -25.13 -39.80
C MET A 217 8.20 -26.28 -40.78
N CYS A 218 8.74 -27.41 -40.29
CA CYS A 218 8.94 -28.61 -41.13
C CYS A 218 7.63 -29.10 -41.74
N ARG A 219 6.55 -29.19 -40.94
CA ARG A 219 5.21 -29.59 -41.41
C ARG A 219 4.72 -28.70 -42.53
N LEU A 220 4.84 -27.38 -42.36
CA LEU A 220 4.37 -26.39 -43.33
C LEU A 220 5.20 -26.44 -44.62
N MET A 221 6.52 -26.63 -44.53
CA MET A 221 7.37 -26.84 -45.70
C MET A 221 7.00 -28.13 -46.44
N ARG A 222 6.74 -29.22 -45.71
CA ARG A 222 6.28 -30.49 -46.29
C ARG A 222 4.94 -30.34 -47.00
N LEU A 223 4.01 -29.57 -46.45
CA LEU A 223 2.75 -29.24 -47.12
C LEU A 223 2.95 -28.44 -48.43
N GLN A 224 4.08 -27.76 -48.58
CA GLN A 224 4.51 -27.12 -49.82
C GLN A 224 5.35 -28.04 -50.72
N GLY A 225 5.51 -29.32 -50.36
CA GLY A 225 6.31 -30.31 -51.10
C GLY A 225 7.82 -30.21 -50.86
N ILE A 226 8.25 -29.57 -49.77
CA ILE A 226 9.66 -29.37 -49.43
C ILE A 226 9.99 -30.13 -48.14
N GLU A 227 10.87 -31.13 -48.26
CA GLU A 227 11.35 -31.92 -47.13
C GLU A 227 12.57 -31.24 -46.51
N ALA A 228 12.44 -30.81 -45.25
CA ALA A 228 13.51 -30.16 -44.49
C ALA A 228 14.21 -31.15 -43.54
N GLU A 229 15.44 -30.82 -43.17
CA GLU A 229 16.15 -31.45 -42.04
C GLU A 229 16.02 -30.55 -40.80
N LYS A 230 16.61 -30.97 -39.67
CA LYS A 230 16.82 -30.11 -38.50
C LYS A 230 18.29 -29.98 -38.17
N ILE A 231 18.66 -28.79 -37.69
CA ILE A 231 19.94 -28.53 -37.01
C ILE A 231 19.67 -28.26 -35.54
N TRP A 232 20.38 -28.99 -34.69
CA TRP A 232 20.40 -28.83 -33.25
C TRP A 232 21.73 -28.21 -32.85
N ILE A 233 21.70 -27.26 -31.92
CA ILE A 233 22.89 -26.65 -31.32
C ILE A 233 22.84 -26.85 -29.81
N PHE A 234 23.98 -27.21 -29.21
CA PHE A 234 24.10 -27.48 -27.78
C PHE A 234 25.23 -26.64 -27.16
N GLY A 235 25.00 -26.04 -25.99
CA GLY A 235 26.01 -25.21 -25.33
C GLY A 235 25.50 -24.33 -24.19
N GLY A 236 26.30 -23.31 -23.85
CA GLY A 236 25.94 -22.19 -22.96
C GLY A 236 25.32 -21.05 -23.74
N LEU A 237 24.23 -21.31 -24.45
CA LEU A 237 23.65 -20.37 -25.41
C LEU A 237 23.00 -19.19 -24.69
N HIS A 238 23.26 -17.97 -25.14
CA HIS A 238 22.76 -16.74 -24.51
C HIS A 238 22.40 -15.64 -25.52
N PRO A 239 21.39 -15.85 -26.39
CA PRO A 239 21.02 -14.86 -27.38
C PRO A 239 20.39 -13.61 -26.73
N ALA A 240 20.87 -12.45 -27.14
CA ALA A 240 20.21 -11.17 -26.85
C ALA A 240 18.86 -11.10 -27.57
N THR A 241 17.82 -10.61 -26.91
CA THR A 241 16.47 -10.48 -27.51
C THR A 241 15.67 -9.40 -26.80
N SER A 242 15.02 -8.53 -27.55
CA SER A 242 14.09 -7.54 -27.00
C SER A 242 12.68 -8.10 -26.73
N ASN A 243 12.49 -9.42 -26.91
CA ASN A 243 11.22 -10.10 -26.66
C ASN A 243 11.11 -10.73 -25.25
N HIS A 244 12.14 -10.54 -24.43
CA HIS A 244 12.21 -10.99 -23.04
C HIS A 244 12.53 -9.79 -22.12
N PRO A 245 11.91 -9.65 -20.93
CA PRO A 245 12.14 -8.51 -20.04
C PRO A 245 13.62 -8.33 -19.65
N ASP A 246 14.39 -9.42 -19.67
CA ASP A 246 15.81 -9.41 -19.34
C ASP A 246 16.74 -9.05 -20.51
N CYS A 247 16.17 -8.69 -21.67
CA CYS A 247 16.89 -8.39 -22.92
C CYS A 247 17.78 -9.54 -23.46
N ALA A 248 17.68 -10.72 -22.87
CA ALA A 248 18.38 -11.95 -23.23
C ALA A 248 17.64 -13.14 -22.63
N VAL A 249 17.96 -14.34 -23.14
CA VAL A 249 17.49 -15.64 -22.62
C VAL A 249 18.67 -16.61 -22.56
N GLY A 250 18.60 -17.62 -21.69
CA GLY A 250 19.66 -18.63 -21.52
C GLY A 250 19.17 -20.03 -21.87
N TRP A 251 19.86 -20.71 -22.77
CA TRP A 251 19.46 -22.04 -23.26
C TRP A 251 20.58 -23.07 -23.12
N TRP A 252 20.21 -24.35 -23.02
CA TRP A 252 21.18 -25.45 -23.10
C TRP A 252 21.22 -26.12 -24.49
N TYR A 253 20.13 -25.97 -25.26
CA TYR A 253 20.08 -26.29 -26.70
C TYR A 253 19.17 -25.34 -27.45
N HIS A 254 19.19 -25.40 -28.79
CA HIS A 254 18.19 -24.78 -29.67
C HIS A 254 18.06 -25.62 -30.96
N VAL A 255 16.93 -25.50 -31.66
CA VAL A 255 16.69 -26.24 -32.92
C VAL A 255 15.93 -25.40 -33.94
N ALA A 256 16.27 -25.59 -35.22
CA ALA A 256 15.57 -25.01 -36.35
C ALA A 256 15.65 -25.92 -37.59
N PRO A 257 14.71 -25.78 -38.55
CA PRO A 257 14.80 -26.47 -39.84
C PRO A 257 16.02 -26.02 -40.65
N THR A 258 16.55 -26.94 -41.47
CA THR A 258 17.55 -26.64 -42.49
C THR A 258 17.11 -27.08 -43.88
N LEU A 259 17.43 -26.26 -44.87
CA LEU A 259 17.22 -26.53 -46.30
C LEU A 259 18.56 -26.68 -47.01
N LEU A 260 18.64 -27.60 -47.97
CA LEU A 260 19.75 -27.66 -48.94
C LEU A 260 19.50 -26.61 -50.02
N VAL A 261 20.34 -25.59 -50.09
CA VAL A 261 20.18 -24.45 -50.99
C VAL A 261 21.27 -24.46 -52.05
N ASN A 262 20.88 -24.49 -53.33
CA ASN A 262 21.81 -24.29 -54.44
C ASN A 262 22.22 -22.83 -54.53
N THR A 263 23.47 -22.56 -54.18
CA THR A 263 24.10 -21.24 -54.30
C THR A 263 25.08 -21.20 -55.48
N MET A 264 25.59 -20.01 -55.81
CA MET A 264 26.70 -19.87 -56.77
C MET A 264 27.98 -20.62 -56.35
N ALA A 265 28.16 -20.91 -55.06
CA ALA A 265 29.32 -21.63 -54.52
C ALA A 265 29.10 -23.15 -54.40
N GLY A 266 27.89 -23.64 -54.66
CA GLY A 266 27.49 -25.04 -54.50
C GLY A 266 26.25 -25.20 -53.63
N THR A 267 25.86 -26.44 -53.35
CA THR A 267 24.74 -26.74 -52.44
C THR A 267 25.21 -26.58 -50.99
N GLU A 268 24.58 -25.68 -50.25
CA GLU A 268 24.90 -25.38 -48.84
C GLU A 268 23.66 -25.52 -47.95
N LYS A 269 23.82 -25.89 -46.68
CA LYS A 269 22.72 -25.86 -45.72
C LYS A 269 22.44 -24.43 -45.28
N ARG A 270 21.15 -24.07 -45.23
CA ARG A 270 20.67 -22.80 -44.66
C ARG A 270 19.64 -23.05 -43.58
N VAL A 271 19.79 -22.37 -42.44
CA VAL A 271 18.90 -22.45 -41.28
C VAL A 271 17.72 -21.50 -41.47
N ILE A 272 16.50 -21.99 -41.22
CA ILE A 272 15.27 -21.20 -41.27
C ILE A 272 14.77 -20.97 -39.86
N ASP A 273 15.11 -19.82 -39.26
CA ASP A 273 14.73 -19.49 -37.89
C ASP A 273 14.28 -18.03 -37.73
N PRO A 274 12.98 -17.74 -37.94
CA PRO A 274 12.43 -16.39 -37.71
C PRO A 274 12.51 -15.90 -36.25
N SER A 275 12.81 -16.76 -35.26
CA SER A 275 12.99 -16.32 -33.87
C SER A 275 14.34 -15.63 -33.62
N LEU A 276 15.33 -15.86 -34.48
CA LEU A 276 16.69 -15.32 -34.33
C LEU A 276 17.19 -14.53 -35.53
N MET A 277 16.73 -14.89 -36.73
CA MET A 277 17.26 -14.41 -38.01
C MET A 277 16.21 -13.60 -38.78
N SER A 278 16.66 -12.79 -39.74
CA SER A 278 15.79 -12.02 -40.66
C SER A 278 15.74 -12.60 -42.07
N GLY A 279 16.37 -13.76 -42.29
CA GLY A 279 16.43 -14.50 -43.55
C GLY A 279 17.11 -15.86 -43.37
N PRO A 280 17.17 -16.69 -44.41
CA PRO A 280 17.93 -17.95 -44.37
C PRO A 280 19.38 -17.70 -43.97
N ALA A 281 19.86 -18.36 -42.92
CA ALA A 281 21.16 -18.10 -42.33
C ALA A 281 22.16 -19.23 -42.57
N THR A 282 23.46 -18.92 -42.58
CA THR A 282 24.48 -19.96 -42.44
C THR A 282 24.46 -20.52 -41.02
N GLU A 283 24.98 -21.74 -40.82
CA GLU A 283 25.15 -22.31 -39.48
C GLU A 283 26.01 -21.41 -38.58
N ASN A 284 27.02 -20.72 -39.14
CA ASN A 284 27.93 -19.89 -38.37
C ASN A 284 27.28 -18.56 -37.96
N ASP A 285 26.46 -17.95 -38.83
CA ASP A 285 25.69 -16.76 -38.47
C ASP A 285 24.67 -17.09 -37.39
N TRP A 286 24.01 -18.26 -37.51
CA TRP A 286 23.06 -18.75 -36.52
C TRP A 286 23.71 -19.08 -35.16
N ARG A 287 24.93 -19.68 -35.15
CA ARG A 287 25.73 -19.87 -33.93
C ARG A 287 26.12 -18.54 -33.30
N THR A 288 26.61 -17.61 -34.11
CA THR A 288 27.05 -16.27 -33.66
C THR A 288 25.91 -15.54 -32.96
N ARG A 289 24.69 -15.65 -33.50
CA ARG A 289 23.50 -15.03 -32.92
C ARG A 289 23.11 -15.57 -31.53
N GLN A 290 23.56 -16.79 -31.20
CA GLN A 290 23.31 -17.49 -29.94
C GLN A 290 24.44 -17.33 -28.91
N ALA A 291 25.49 -16.57 -29.27
CA ALA A 291 26.54 -16.11 -28.37
C ALA A 291 27.38 -17.22 -27.68
N ASP A 292 27.50 -18.40 -28.31
CA ASP A 292 28.40 -19.46 -27.85
C ASP A 292 29.28 -19.98 -29.00
N PRO A 293 30.58 -19.59 -29.06
CA PRO A 293 31.49 -20.07 -30.09
C PRO A 293 31.91 -21.53 -29.89
N ALA A 294 31.73 -22.10 -28.69
CA ALA A 294 32.08 -23.49 -28.37
C ALA A 294 30.92 -24.46 -28.58
N ALA A 295 29.75 -23.97 -28.98
CA ALA A 295 28.57 -24.78 -29.18
C ALA A 295 28.74 -25.80 -30.32
N THR A 296 28.22 -27.01 -30.10
CA THR A 296 28.30 -28.14 -31.03
C THR A 296 26.99 -28.32 -31.80
N PHE A 297 27.07 -28.86 -33.02
CA PHE A 297 25.90 -29.15 -33.85
C PHE A 297 25.60 -30.65 -33.98
N GLU A 298 24.32 -30.97 -34.12
CA GLU A 298 23.81 -32.28 -34.54
C GLU A 298 22.78 -32.06 -35.65
N TYR A 299 22.78 -32.91 -36.69
CA TYR A 299 21.77 -32.86 -37.75
C TYR A 299 20.92 -34.11 -37.71
N THR A 300 19.62 -33.93 -37.87
CA THR A 300 18.65 -35.02 -37.96
C THR A 300 17.76 -34.80 -39.18
N ASP A 301 17.01 -35.83 -39.57
CA ASP A 301 15.79 -35.61 -40.33
C ASP A 301 14.78 -34.78 -39.52
N GLN A 302 13.59 -34.53 -40.07
CA GLN A 302 12.57 -33.75 -39.36
C GLN A 302 11.80 -34.54 -38.30
N ARG A 303 12.08 -35.82 -38.07
CA ARG A 303 11.23 -36.67 -37.21
C ARG A 303 11.43 -36.43 -35.71
N PRO A 304 12.66 -36.33 -35.17
CA PRO A 304 12.89 -36.05 -33.76
C PRO A 304 12.20 -34.77 -33.30
N PHE A 305 11.38 -34.88 -32.27
CA PHE A 305 10.73 -33.72 -31.64
C PHE A 305 11.61 -33.13 -30.54
N TRP A 306 12.28 -33.97 -29.76
CA TRP A 306 13.22 -33.57 -28.70
C TRP A 306 14.63 -34.10 -28.96
N PRO A 307 15.67 -33.47 -28.38
CA PRO A 307 17.06 -33.91 -28.57
C PRO A 307 17.33 -35.28 -27.96
N HIS A 308 18.45 -35.90 -28.34
CA HIS A 308 18.99 -37.13 -27.74
C HIS A 308 17.99 -38.31 -27.64
N ASN A 309 17.19 -38.53 -28.68
CA ASN A 309 16.14 -39.56 -28.73
C ASN A 309 15.03 -39.38 -27.68
N GLY A 310 14.73 -38.13 -27.28
CA GLY A 310 13.69 -37.81 -26.31
C GLY A 310 12.26 -38.14 -26.75
N GLY A 311 12.03 -38.41 -28.04
CA GLY A 311 10.74 -38.79 -28.61
C GLY A 311 10.45 -38.09 -29.94
N ASN A 312 9.39 -38.58 -30.61
CA ASN A 312 8.88 -38.03 -31.87
C ASN A 312 7.45 -37.49 -31.65
N ASP A 313 6.98 -36.69 -32.60
CA ASP A 313 5.62 -36.12 -32.63
C ASP A 313 5.05 -36.25 -34.05
N ASP A 314 4.84 -37.49 -34.47
CA ASP A 314 4.49 -37.82 -35.87
C ASP A 314 3.06 -37.33 -36.22
N ASP A 315 2.17 -37.13 -35.23
CA ASP A 315 0.80 -36.65 -35.40
C ASP A 315 0.61 -35.14 -35.10
N TYR A 316 1.69 -34.45 -34.72
CA TYR A 316 1.70 -33.03 -34.35
C TYR A 316 0.86 -32.67 -33.12
N SER A 317 0.46 -33.65 -32.31
CA SER A 317 -0.34 -33.40 -31.10
C SER A 317 0.45 -32.60 -30.07
N LEU A 318 1.72 -32.95 -29.82
CA LEU A 318 2.59 -32.22 -28.91
C LEU A 318 2.93 -30.84 -29.47
N THR A 319 3.22 -30.74 -30.77
CA THR A 319 3.47 -29.47 -31.47
C THR A 319 2.32 -28.50 -31.24
N ASN A 320 1.08 -28.92 -31.48
CA ASN A 320 -0.09 -28.08 -31.29
C ASN A 320 -0.28 -27.66 -29.83
N GLN A 321 -0.08 -28.59 -28.89
CA GLN A 321 -0.17 -28.32 -27.45
C GLN A 321 0.87 -27.30 -27.00
N TYR A 322 2.16 -27.51 -27.30
CA TYR A 322 3.25 -26.62 -26.88
C TYR A 322 3.18 -25.26 -27.59
N LEU A 323 2.80 -25.19 -28.86
CA LEU A 323 2.59 -23.90 -29.54
C LEU A 323 1.45 -23.12 -28.88
N GLN A 324 0.36 -23.79 -28.50
CA GLN A 324 -0.75 -23.13 -27.80
C GLN A 324 -0.33 -22.64 -26.41
N GLU A 325 0.43 -23.43 -25.66
CA GLU A 325 1.01 -23.02 -24.39
C GLU A 325 1.86 -21.75 -24.55
N LYS A 326 2.81 -21.75 -25.51
CA LYS A 326 3.73 -20.61 -25.70
C LYS A 326 3.02 -19.37 -26.23
N ARG A 327 1.93 -19.51 -27.00
CA ARG A 327 1.03 -18.41 -27.36
C ARG A 327 0.42 -17.75 -26.11
N LEU A 328 -0.08 -18.55 -25.17
CA LEU A 328 -0.68 -18.03 -23.94
C LEU A 328 0.37 -17.34 -23.05
N LEU A 329 1.57 -17.91 -22.93
CA LEU A 329 2.67 -17.28 -22.18
C LEU A 329 3.15 -15.98 -22.82
N LEU A 330 3.17 -15.88 -24.15
CA LEU A 330 3.47 -14.64 -24.88
C LEU A 330 2.43 -13.54 -24.56
N GLN A 331 1.15 -13.90 -24.59
CA GLN A 331 0.07 -12.97 -24.29
C GLN A 331 0.08 -12.51 -22.83
N ASP A 332 0.35 -13.44 -21.91
CA ASP A 332 0.49 -13.15 -20.48
C ASP A 332 1.65 -12.19 -20.23
N ARG A 333 2.78 -12.37 -20.92
CA ARG A 333 3.94 -11.45 -20.85
C ARG A 333 3.59 -10.03 -21.26
N VAL A 334 2.92 -9.82 -22.40
CA VAL A 334 2.59 -8.45 -22.83
C VAL A 334 1.49 -7.82 -21.99
N ASN A 335 0.67 -8.63 -21.32
CA ASN A 335 -0.27 -8.15 -20.30
C ASN A 335 0.44 -7.73 -19.00
N ASP A 336 1.64 -8.23 -18.72
CA ASP A 336 2.44 -7.79 -17.58
C ASP A 336 3.27 -6.55 -17.94
N TYR A 337 4.10 -6.64 -18.98
CA TYR A 337 5.14 -5.65 -19.26
C TYR A 337 4.83 -4.69 -20.40
N GLY A 338 3.70 -4.87 -21.10
CA GLY A 338 3.33 -4.09 -22.28
C GLY A 338 3.86 -4.66 -23.60
N ALA A 339 3.75 -3.87 -24.66
CA ALA A 339 4.05 -4.31 -26.03
C ALA A 339 5.54 -4.65 -26.25
N LEU A 340 5.78 -5.62 -27.12
CA LEU A 340 7.10 -5.93 -27.68
C LEU A 340 7.41 -5.01 -28.90
N PRO A 341 8.69 -4.76 -29.22
CA PRO A 341 9.87 -5.15 -28.46
C PRO A 341 10.05 -4.26 -27.21
N PHE A 342 10.59 -4.85 -26.15
CA PHE A 342 11.00 -4.11 -24.97
C PHE A 342 12.22 -3.23 -25.26
N ALA A 343 12.31 -2.08 -24.58
CA ALA A 343 13.48 -1.22 -24.62
C ALA A 343 14.72 -1.97 -24.11
N CYS A 344 15.70 -2.17 -25.01
CA CYS A 344 16.97 -2.85 -24.74
C CYS A 344 18.16 -2.01 -25.26
N PRO A 345 19.33 -2.03 -24.59
CA PRO A 345 19.59 -2.72 -23.31
C PRO A 345 18.80 -2.11 -22.15
N ILE A 346 18.64 -2.87 -21.07
CA ILE A 346 17.95 -2.42 -19.86
C ILE A 346 18.57 -1.12 -19.37
N VAL A 347 17.72 -0.14 -19.04
CA VAL A 347 18.16 1.12 -18.47
C VAL A 347 18.74 0.85 -17.07
N LYS A 348 20.05 1.01 -16.96
CA LYS A 348 20.77 0.97 -15.69
C LYS A 348 20.82 2.36 -15.12
N GLN A 349 20.46 2.51 -13.85
CA GLN A 349 20.37 3.83 -13.24
C GLN A 349 20.79 3.81 -11.78
N LEU A 350 21.68 4.72 -11.42
CA LEU A 350 22.00 5.05 -10.02
C LEU A 350 21.26 6.35 -9.66
N GLN A 351 20.63 6.42 -8.50
CA GLN A 351 19.93 7.61 -8.05
C GLN A 351 20.20 7.92 -6.58
N PHE A 352 20.20 9.20 -6.25
CA PHE A 352 20.07 9.66 -4.87
C PHE A 352 18.61 9.90 -4.53
N ILE A 353 18.23 9.53 -3.31
CA ILE A 353 17.02 9.99 -2.63
C ILE A 353 17.46 10.64 -1.31
N VAL A 354 17.19 11.94 -1.16
CA VAL A 354 17.57 12.71 0.03
C VAL A 354 16.39 12.80 1.00
N ASP A 355 16.55 12.27 2.21
CA ASP A 355 15.56 12.36 3.31
C ASP A 355 15.94 13.51 4.26
N ARG A 356 17.23 13.61 4.64
CA ARG A 356 17.83 14.75 5.37
C ARG A 356 18.77 15.53 4.45
N SER A 357 18.42 16.77 4.13
CA SER A 357 19.20 17.64 3.22
C SER A 357 19.95 18.78 3.92
N THR A 358 19.61 19.11 5.17
CA THR A 358 20.23 20.23 5.90
C THR A 358 20.71 19.80 7.29
N PHE A 359 21.75 20.45 7.78
CA PHE A 359 22.31 20.22 9.12
C PHE A 359 22.73 21.55 9.75
N GLY A 360 22.25 21.84 10.96
CA GLY A 360 22.62 23.04 11.71
C GLY A 360 23.81 22.79 12.65
N GLN A 361 24.65 23.81 12.84
CA GLN A 361 25.77 23.73 13.80
C GLN A 361 25.27 23.55 15.23
N ASP A 362 24.23 24.28 15.63
CA ASP A 362 23.67 24.21 16.99
C ASP A 362 22.95 22.88 17.24
N GLU A 363 22.20 22.39 16.24
CA GLU A 363 21.63 21.05 16.23
C GLU A 363 22.73 19.99 16.45
N ALA A 364 23.78 20.01 15.62
CA ALA A 364 24.88 19.06 15.73
C ALA A 364 25.59 19.14 17.10
N THR A 365 25.76 20.35 17.64
CA THR A 365 26.34 20.59 18.97
C THR A 365 25.48 19.95 20.06
N ALA A 366 24.16 20.15 20.00
CA ALA A 366 23.22 19.59 20.96
C ALA A 366 23.13 18.05 20.86
N MET A 367 23.14 17.51 19.65
CA MET A 367 23.19 16.05 19.44
C MET A 367 24.49 15.45 20.00
N LEU A 368 25.63 16.11 19.80
CA LEU A 368 26.94 15.68 20.33
C LEU A 368 27.00 15.67 21.86
N ALA A 369 26.25 16.56 22.51
CA ALA A 369 26.11 16.57 23.96
C ALA A 369 25.34 15.35 24.49
N ASN A 370 24.42 14.78 23.69
CA ASN A 370 23.65 13.59 24.05
C ASN A 370 24.37 12.29 23.69
N ALA A 371 25.03 12.24 22.53
CA ALA A 371 25.76 11.07 22.05
C ALA A 371 26.95 11.49 21.17
N ASN A 372 28.12 10.89 21.38
CA ASN A 372 29.30 11.08 20.55
C ASN A 372 29.78 9.73 19.98
N PRO A 373 29.69 9.48 18.66
CA PRO A 373 29.25 10.42 17.62
C PRO A 373 27.74 10.67 17.63
N ALA A 374 27.34 11.87 17.22
CA ALA A 374 25.96 12.18 16.87
C ALA A 374 25.63 11.54 15.53
N VAL A 375 24.55 10.74 15.46
CA VAL A 375 24.20 9.95 14.28
C VAL A 375 22.79 10.29 13.80
N ILE A 376 22.66 10.54 12.51
CA ILE A 376 21.40 10.77 11.81
C ILE A 376 21.19 9.59 10.86
N HIS A 377 20.35 8.65 11.28
CA HIS A 377 20.09 7.41 10.54
C HIS A 377 19.21 7.66 9.31
N ALA A 378 19.42 6.88 8.24
CA ALA A 378 18.62 6.93 7.01
C ALA A 378 18.47 8.34 6.39
N ALA A 379 19.52 9.15 6.48
CA ALA A 379 19.56 10.52 5.95
C ALA A 379 19.50 10.56 4.41
N LEU A 380 20.08 9.53 3.77
CA LEU A 380 20.24 9.46 2.32
C LEU A 380 20.02 8.00 1.89
N PHE A 381 19.40 7.82 0.72
CA PHE A 381 19.34 6.54 0.05
C PHE A 381 20.04 6.65 -1.30
N ILE A 382 20.73 5.59 -1.68
CA ILE A 382 21.25 5.42 -3.04
C ILE A 382 20.59 4.16 -3.61
N THR A 383 19.88 4.29 -4.71
CA THR A 383 19.23 3.18 -5.40
C THR A 383 19.96 2.85 -6.69
N LEU A 384 20.05 1.56 -7.02
CA LEU A 384 20.58 1.06 -8.28
C LEU A 384 19.55 0.14 -8.93
N ASP A 385 19.16 0.50 -10.15
CA ASP A 385 18.20 -0.21 -10.99
C ASP A 385 18.91 -0.87 -12.18
N GLY A 386 18.31 -1.94 -12.71
CA GLY A 386 18.77 -2.63 -13.93
C GLY A 386 19.87 -3.67 -13.73
N PHE A 387 20.11 -4.11 -12.49
CA PHE A 387 21.08 -5.15 -12.14
C PHE A 387 20.44 -6.25 -11.31
N THR A 388 20.97 -7.47 -11.40
CA THR A 388 20.72 -8.51 -10.40
C THR A 388 21.70 -8.35 -9.23
N PRO A 389 21.35 -8.73 -8.00
CA PRO A 389 22.31 -8.75 -6.90
C PRO A 389 23.58 -9.56 -7.23
N GLN A 390 23.44 -10.72 -7.88
CA GLN A 390 24.58 -11.57 -8.22
C GLN A 390 25.54 -10.93 -9.24
N GLU A 391 25.04 -10.14 -10.21
CA GLU A 391 25.89 -9.37 -11.14
C GLU A 391 26.81 -8.38 -10.41
N LEU A 392 26.42 -7.95 -9.20
CA LEU A 392 27.20 -7.05 -8.35
C LEU A 392 28.05 -7.79 -7.32
N GLY A 393 28.05 -9.12 -7.34
CA GLY A 393 28.74 -9.97 -6.36
C GLY A 393 28.00 -10.11 -5.02
N ILE A 394 26.72 -9.74 -4.96
CA ILE A 394 25.90 -9.89 -3.74
C ILE A 394 25.39 -11.33 -3.64
N THR A 395 25.80 -12.03 -2.59
CA THR A 395 25.32 -13.37 -2.18
C THR A 395 24.45 -13.29 -0.93
N ALA A 396 23.83 -14.39 -0.47
CA ALA A 396 23.00 -14.40 0.73
C ALA A 396 23.77 -13.97 2.01
N ALA A 397 25.11 -14.07 2.00
CA ALA A 397 25.97 -13.67 3.12
C ALA A 397 26.43 -12.20 3.06
N THR A 398 26.23 -11.49 1.95
CA THR A 398 26.78 -10.13 1.72
C THR A 398 25.90 -8.95 2.16
N PRO A 399 24.56 -9.06 2.36
CA PRO A 399 23.73 -8.08 3.06
C PRO A 399 24.11 -7.89 4.54
N THR A 400 25.36 -7.48 4.74
CA THR A 400 25.99 -7.19 6.03
C THR A 400 25.61 -5.79 6.51
N MET A 401 25.72 -5.55 7.81
CA MET A 401 25.51 -4.25 8.43
C MET A 401 26.78 -3.87 9.20
N PRO A 402 27.60 -2.92 8.72
CA PRO A 402 27.45 -2.16 7.46
C PRO A 402 27.74 -3.00 6.21
N PRO A 403 27.23 -2.60 5.03
CA PRO A 403 27.42 -3.36 3.79
C PRO A 403 28.86 -3.28 3.28
N SER A 404 29.38 -4.44 2.87
CA SER A 404 30.69 -4.59 2.22
C SER A 404 30.69 -4.14 0.75
N ILE A 405 29.60 -4.41 0.02
CA ILE A 405 29.38 -3.98 -1.36
C ILE A 405 28.49 -2.73 -1.31
N LYS A 406 28.99 -1.60 -1.82
CA LYS A 406 28.29 -0.31 -1.82
C LYS A 406 28.84 0.65 -2.88
N PRO A 407 28.04 1.65 -3.31
CA PRO A 407 28.52 2.73 -4.17
C PRO A 407 29.69 3.50 -3.54
N ALA A 408 30.66 3.86 -4.37
CA ALA A 408 31.72 4.78 -3.98
C ALA A 408 31.12 6.19 -3.86
N LEU A 409 31.27 6.81 -2.69
CA LEU A 409 30.71 8.13 -2.39
C LEU A 409 31.83 9.16 -2.24
N ASN A 410 31.78 10.21 -3.07
CA ASN A 410 32.63 11.38 -2.96
C ASN A 410 31.83 12.57 -2.42
N VAL A 411 32.43 13.34 -1.51
CA VAL A 411 31.83 14.53 -0.87
C VAL A 411 32.76 15.72 -1.09
N ASN A 412 32.24 16.82 -1.64
CA ASN A 412 33.02 18.00 -1.96
C ASN A 412 32.30 19.31 -1.54
N PRO A 413 32.91 20.16 -0.68
CA PRO A 413 34.20 19.96 -0.01
C PRO A 413 34.14 18.82 1.02
N VAL A 414 35.30 18.24 1.35
CA VAL A 414 35.39 17.19 2.38
C VAL A 414 35.14 17.83 3.75
N PRO A 415 34.07 17.45 4.46
CA PRO A 415 33.74 18.08 5.73
C PRO A 415 34.58 17.48 6.86
N ALA A 416 35.20 18.33 7.69
CA ALA A 416 35.97 17.87 8.85
C ALA A 416 35.02 17.34 9.94
N GLN A 417 35.36 16.21 10.59
CA GLN A 417 34.57 15.63 11.70
C GLN A 417 33.11 15.26 11.36
N MET A 418 32.76 15.22 10.07
CA MET A 418 31.49 14.73 9.56
C MET A 418 31.75 13.58 8.59
N GLU A 419 31.00 12.49 8.72
CA GLU A 419 31.11 11.30 7.87
C GLU A 419 29.73 10.95 7.29
N ILE A 420 29.69 10.56 6.01
CA ILE A 420 28.52 9.96 5.37
C ILE A 420 28.86 8.50 5.07
N ARG A 421 28.19 7.55 5.73
CA ARG A 421 28.50 6.12 5.59
C ARG A 421 27.28 5.27 5.29
N ALA A 422 27.45 4.26 4.45
CA ALA A 422 26.42 3.24 4.24
C ALA A 422 26.27 2.41 5.52
N ALA A 423 25.06 2.39 6.08
CA ALA A 423 24.73 1.66 7.31
C ALA A 423 24.04 0.33 7.01
N GLN A 424 23.23 0.28 5.95
CA GLN A 424 22.43 -0.89 5.59
C GLN A 424 22.28 -0.99 4.07
N MET A 425 22.08 -2.22 3.58
CA MET A 425 21.63 -2.51 2.22
C MET A 425 20.28 -3.23 2.30
N SER A 426 19.34 -2.84 1.46
CA SER A 426 18.04 -3.50 1.28
C SER A 426 17.94 -4.00 -0.16
N LEU A 427 17.59 -5.27 -0.30
CA LEU A 427 17.17 -5.90 -1.54
C LEU A 427 15.65 -5.87 -1.55
N GLU A 428 15.01 -5.45 -2.63
CA GLU A 428 13.55 -5.51 -2.78
C GLU A 428 13.04 -6.95 -2.62
N ASP A 429 13.76 -7.90 -3.20
CA ASP A 429 13.56 -9.34 -3.04
C ASP A 429 14.84 -10.01 -2.51
N PRO A 430 15.03 -10.07 -1.18
CA PRO A 430 16.24 -10.65 -0.60
C PRO A 430 16.37 -12.16 -0.82
N VAL A 431 15.30 -12.82 -1.32
CA VAL A 431 15.26 -14.26 -1.58
C VAL A 431 15.79 -14.59 -2.99
N HIS A 432 15.72 -13.64 -3.94
CA HIS A 432 16.03 -13.86 -5.36
C HIS A 432 17.22 -13.03 -5.85
N LEU A 433 18.43 -13.58 -5.70
CA LEU A 433 19.67 -12.86 -6.05
C LEU A 433 20.03 -12.87 -7.55
N ILE A 434 19.38 -13.74 -8.33
CA ILE A 434 19.52 -13.81 -9.79
C ILE A 434 18.46 -12.97 -10.52
N ARG A 435 17.48 -12.44 -9.79
CA ARG A 435 16.42 -11.60 -10.34
C ARG A 435 16.88 -10.16 -10.33
N ARG A 436 16.56 -9.40 -11.38
CA ARG A 436 16.75 -7.94 -11.37
C ARG A 436 15.81 -7.35 -10.35
N GLN A 437 16.29 -6.35 -9.63
CA GLN A 437 15.53 -5.71 -8.57
C GLN A 437 16.21 -4.40 -8.19
N ARG A 438 15.46 -3.50 -7.56
CA ARG A 438 16.06 -2.28 -7.01
C ARG A 438 16.90 -2.62 -5.78
N ILE A 439 18.17 -2.24 -5.82
CA ILE A 439 19.09 -2.39 -4.68
C ILE A 439 19.25 -1.04 -4.01
N THR A 440 18.97 -0.96 -2.71
CA THR A 440 18.96 0.30 -1.96
C THR A 440 20.00 0.29 -0.85
N TRP A 441 20.93 1.23 -0.87
CA TRP A 441 21.83 1.50 0.24
C TRP A 441 21.31 2.67 1.08
N ILE A 442 21.23 2.44 2.38
CA ILE A 442 20.77 3.41 3.37
C ILE A 442 22.01 4.00 4.03
N TYR A 443 22.19 5.31 3.88
CA TYR A 443 23.32 6.05 4.43
C TYR A 443 22.89 6.86 5.65
N GLU A 444 23.80 6.96 6.61
CA GLU A 444 23.68 7.84 7.76
C GLU A 444 24.77 8.90 7.76
N VAL A 445 24.46 10.03 8.41
CA VAL A 445 25.38 11.14 8.61
C VAL A 445 25.83 11.15 10.07
N ARG A 446 27.13 11.31 10.30
CA ARG A 446 27.72 11.27 11.64
C ARG A 446 28.56 12.49 11.90
N PHE A 447 28.40 13.10 13.05
CA PHE A 447 29.28 14.15 13.56
C PHE A 447 30.07 13.60 14.75
N THR A 448 31.38 13.80 14.73
CA THR A 448 32.30 13.55 15.86
C THR A 448 32.73 14.84 16.55
N GLY A 449 32.32 15.97 15.97
CA GLY A 449 32.59 17.34 16.38
C GLY A 449 31.92 18.31 15.40
N THR A 450 32.11 19.61 15.60
CA THR A 450 31.50 20.68 14.79
C THR A 450 32.44 21.22 13.71
N GLY A 451 33.58 20.56 13.44
CA GLY A 451 34.57 21.00 12.44
C GLY A 451 34.02 21.17 11.02
N ALA A 452 32.94 20.45 10.65
CA ALA A 452 32.28 20.57 9.36
C ALA A 452 31.69 21.97 9.16
N PHE A 453 31.42 22.68 10.25
CA PHE A 453 30.94 24.05 10.27
C PHE A 453 32.09 25.08 10.32
N GLY A 454 33.31 24.72 9.90
CA GLY A 454 34.49 25.59 9.87
C GLY A 454 34.62 26.53 8.66
N PHE A 455 33.60 26.65 7.81
CA PHE A 455 33.63 27.40 6.54
C PHE A 455 33.44 28.93 6.69
N VAL A 456 33.59 29.71 5.62
CA VAL A 456 33.32 31.17 5.65
C VAL A 456 31.86 31.44 5.27
N GLY A 457 31.19 32.34 5.99
CA GLY A 457 29.79 32.68 5.79
C GLY A 457 28.82 31.79 6.59
N ASP A 458 27.53 31.98 6.30
CA ASP A 458 26.43 31.44 7.11
C ASP A 458 25.99 30.04 6.71
N THR A 459 26.24 29.64 5.46
CA THR A 459 25.89 28.33 4.92
C THR A 459 26.96 27.77 3.99
N GLN A 460 27.07 26.45 3.89
CA GLN A 460 27.93 25.76 2.92
C GLN A 460 27.21 24.57 2.28
N THR A 461 27.26 24.49 0.95
CA THR A 461 26.75 23.32 0.22
C THR A 461 27.84 22.25 0.08
N LEU A 462 27.50 21.01 0.42
CA LEU A 462 28.30 19.82 0.13
C LEU A 462 27.72 19.11 -1.10
N ASN A 463 28.51 18.97 -2.16
CA ASN A 463 28.14 18.19 -3.34
C ASN A 463 28.50 16.72 -3.11
N LEU A 464 27.55 15.84 -3.38
CA LEU A 464 27.68 14.40 -3.28
C LEU A 464 27.73 13.80 -4.69
N THR A 465 28.65 12.87 -4.92
CA THR A 465 28.69 12.06 -6.13
C THR A 465 28.86 10.60 -5.77
N ALA A 466 27.91 9.76 -6.20
CA ALA A 466 27.97 8.33 -6.03
C ALA A 466 28.29 7.65 -7.36
N THR A 467 29.13 6.62 -7.35
CA THR A 467 29.42 5.80 -8.53
C THR A 467 29.38 4.31 -8.21
N MET A 468 28.83 3.52 -9.13
CA MET A 468 28.81 2.06 -9.05
C MET A 468 28.55 1.46 -10.43
N SER A 469 29.31 0.43 -10.82
CA SER A 469 29.07 -0.33 -12.06
C SER A 469 28.86 0.52 -13.33
N GLY A 470 29.67 1.59 -13.48
CA GLY A 470 29.60 2.52 -14.61
C GLY A 470 28.48 3.57 -14.54
N GLN A 471 27.65 3.54 -13.49
CA GLN A 471 26.60 4.52 -13.24
C GLN A 471 27.06 5.59 -12.24
N ALA A 472 26.51 6.79 -12.36
CA ALA A 472 26.80 7.90 -11.46
C ALA A 472 25.53 8.70 -11.11
N ALA A 473 25.47 9.21 -9.89
CA ALA A 473 24.40 10.08 -9.41
C ALA A 473 24.99 11.24 -8.61
N SER A 474 24.27 12.36 -8.53
CA SER A 474 24.67 13.53 -7.75
C SER A 474 23.54 14.05 -6.88
N ALA A 475 23.90 14.59 -5.72
CA ALA A 475 22.99 15.28 -4.80
C ALA A 475 23.76 16.37 -4.03
N SER A 476 23.06 17.11 -3.17
CA SER A 476 23.70 18.13 -2.34
C SER A 476 23.11 18.16 -0.93
N LEU A 477 23.94 18.50 0.05
CA LEU A 477 23.55 18.80 1.43
C LEU A 477 23.89 20.24 1.76
N LEU A 478 23.20 20.84 2.74
CA LEU A 478 23.45 22.19 3.22
C LEU A 478 23.84 22.20 4.69
N LEU A 479 24.99 22.79 5.02
CA LEU A 479 25.41 23.09 6.39
C LEU A 479 25.07 24.53 6.73
N ILE A 480 24.57 24.78 7.95
CA ILE A 480 24.10 26.10 8.41
C ILE A 480 24.76 26.45 9.75
N LYS A 481 25.30 27.68 9.89
CA LYS A 481 25.94 28.16 11.13
C LYS A 481 25.10 29.09 12.00
N GLN A 482 24.07 29.72 11.44
CA GLN A 482 23.41 30.83 12.12
C GLN A 482 22.66 30.37 13.38
N PRO A 483 22.80 31.10 14.51
CA PRO A 483 22.02 30.85 15.71
C PRO A 483 20.53 30.98 15.42
N ASN A 484 19.77 29.92 15.61
CA ASN A 484 18.34 29.92 15.43
C ASN A 484 17.67 29.00 16.47
N PRO A 485 16.37 29.17 16.73
CA PRO A 485 15.64 28.20 17.53
C PRO A 485 15.41 26.92 16.71
N PHE A 486 15.54 25.77 17.38
CA PHE A 486 15.45 24.45 16.77
C PHE A 486 14.83 23.41 17.71
N GLU A 487 14.42 22.28 17.15
CA GLU A 487 14.03 21.06 17.85
C GLU A 487 14.93 19.88 17.43
N ILE A 488 15.01 18.84 18.25
CA ILE A 488 15.83 17.65 18.00
C ILE A 488 14.96 16.41 17.76
N ASP A 489 15.32 15.68 16.71
CA ASP A 489 14.74 14.38 16.37
C ASP A 489 15.37 13.21 17.10
N GLY A 490 14.62 12.11 17.18
CA GLY A 490 15.06 10.86 17.79
C GLY A 490 15.88 10.01 16.83
N GLN A 491 15.96 8.71 17.15
CA GLN A 491 16.63 7.72 16.29
C GLN A 491 16.06 7.72 14.86
N THR A 492 14.74 7.84 14.74
CA THR A 492 14.09 8.19 13.49
C THR A 492 14.23 9.71 13.33
N HIS A 493 15.10 10.16 12.42
CA HIS A 493 15.54 11.56 12.27
C HIS A 493 14.46 12.57 11.85
N TRP A 494 13.23 12.11 11.70
CA TRP A 494 12.07 12.95 11.42
C TRP A 494 10.98 12.74 12.47
N LEU A 495 11.21 11.99 13.55
CA LEU A 495 10.29 11.89 14.69
C LEU A 495 10.90 12.59 15.89
N SER A 496 10.29 13.71 16.27
CA SER A 496 10.85 14.58 17.29
C SER A 496 10.86 13.97 18.69
N THR A 497 11.92 14.26 19.44
CA THR A 497 11.99 14.03 20.90
C THR A 497 11.57 15.25 21.71
N ASP A 498 11.44 16.39 21.05
CA ASP A 498 11.09 17.69 21.63
C ASP A 498 9.61 18.05 21.43
N LEU A 499 8.91 17.46 20.45
CA LEU A 499 7.45 17.46 20.37
C LEU A 499 6.86 16.21 21.04
N ARG A 500 6.17 16.42 22.17
CA ARG A 500 5.55 15.33 22.95
C ARG A 500 4.06 15.57 23.13
N VAL A 501 3.32 14.47 23.18
CA VAL A 501 1.88 14.48 23.44
C VAL A 501 1.53 13.70 24.71
N PHE A 502 0.45 14.10 25.37
CA PHE A 502 -0.07 13.37 26.52
C PHE A 502 -1.58 13.52 26.65
N GLN A 503 -2.16 12.56 27.37
CA GLN A 503 -3.55 12.56 27.80
C GLN A 503 -3.62 12.91 29.28
N ILE A 504 -4.70 13.56 29.70
CA ILE A 504 -5.01 13.76 31.12
C ILE A 504 -6.52 13.62 31.35
N ASN A 505 -6.89 12.94 32.43
CA ASN A 505 -8.29 12.83 32.81
C ASN A 505 -8.73 14.08 33.58
N GLN A 506 -10.04 14.36 33.54
CA GLN A 506 -10.62 15.40 34.40
C GLN A 506 -10.19 15.21 35.88
N GLY A 507 -9.83 16.30 36.54
CA GLY A 507 -9.41 16.33 37.94
C GLY A 507 -7.97 15.86 38.22
N GLN A 508 -7.24 15.33 37.23
CA GLN A 508 -5.83 14.96 37.42
C GLN A 508 -4.90 16.17 37.28
N SER A 509 -3.71 16.07 37.87
CA SER A 509 -2.67 17.11 37.78
C SER A 509 -1.46 16.67 36.96
N LYS A 510 -0.88 17.59 36.19
CA LYS A 510 0.38 17.43 35.46
C LYS A 510 1.13 18.77 35.49
N PHE A 511 2.43 18.74 35.74
CA PHE A 511 3.30 19.91 35.91
C PHE A 511 2.73 20.96 36.87
N ALA A 512 2.19 20.52 38.01
CA ALA A 512 1.52 21.35 39.01
C ALA A 512 0.31 22.18 38.49
N ALA A 513 -0.28 21.79 37.36
CA ALA A 513 -1.58 22.28 36.90
C ALA A 513 -2.62 21.16 37.02
N THR A 514 -3.88 21.48 37.34
CA THR A 514 -4.98 20.50 37.45
C THR A 514 -5.97 20.69 36.31
N MET A 515 -6.32 19.61 35.61
CA MET A 515 -7.28 19.65 34.52
C MET A 515 -8.71 19.75 35.07
N GLY A 516 -9.50 20.69 34.54
CA GLY A 516 -10.91 20.86 34.90
C GLY A 516 -11.81 19.74 34.36
N ALA A 517 -13.12 19.90 34.56
CA ALA A 517 -14.14 18.92 34.17
C ALA A 517 -14.75 19.19 32.78
N THR A 518 -14.49 20.36 32.20
CA THR A 518 -15.09 20.80 30.95
C THR A 518 -14.06 21.15 29.89
N PRO A 519 -14.42 21.09 28.59
CA PRO A 519 -13.53 21.50 27.52
C PRO A 519 -13.09 22.97 27.61
N ALA A 520 -13.92 23.83 28.24
CA ALA A 520 -13.59 25.23 28.47
C ALA A 520 -12.39 25.43 29.42
N ASP A 521 -12.05 24.43 30.24
CA ASP A 521 -10.93 24.48 31.18
C ASP A 521 -9.58 24.16 30.52
N ALA A 522 -9.59 23.54 29.33
CA ALA A 522 -8.39 23.02 28.68
C ALA A 522 -7.38 24.10 28.26
N PRO A 523 -7.79 25.26 27.72
CA PRO A 523 -6.86 26.37 27.43
C PRO A 523 -6.12 26.86 28.69
N ALA A 524 -6.84 27.09 29.79
CA ALA A 524 -6.22 27.56 31.04
C ALA A 524 -5.23 26.51 31.60
N PHE A 525 -5.58 25.22 31.51
CA PHE A 525 -4.71 24.14 31.93
C PHE A 525 -3.38 24.12 31.16
N ILE A 526 -3.42 24.12 29.82
CA ILE A 526 -2.18 24.03 29.02
C ILE A 526 -1.32 25.28 29.16
N GLN A 527 -1.92 26.46 29.29
CA GLN A 527 -1.21 27.70 29.58
C GLN A 527 -0.45 27.61 30.91
N GLN A 528 -1.10 27.09 31.96
CA GLN A 528 -0.45 26.88 33.25
C GLN A 528 0.68 25.84 33.18
N VAL A 529 0.49 24.73 32.46
CA VAL A 529 1.55 23.73 32.23
C VAL A 529 2.77 24.36 31.57
N VAL A 530 2.58 25.13 30.49
CA VAL A 530 3.65 25.82 29.77
C VAL A 530 4.35 26.85 30.67
N ASN A 531 3.61 27.61 31.46
CA ASN A 531 4.18 28.57 32.41
C ASN A 531 5.00 27.88 33.50
N ASN A 532 4.51 26.77 34.05
CA ASN A 532 5.20 26.00 35.08
C ASN A 532 6.48 25.35 34.53
N LEU A 533 6.46 24.80 33.32
CA LEU A 533 7.65 24.27 32.64
C LEU A 533 8.72 25.34 32.42
N ASN A 534 8.34 26.54 31.98
CA ASN A 534 9.29 27.63 31.71
C ASN A 534 9.83 28.32 32.97
N SER A 535 9.06 28.32 34.07
CA SER A 535 9.47 28.92 35.35
C SER A 535 10.14 27.91 36.30
N GLY A 536 10.06 26.61 36.01
CA GLY A 536 10.49 25.53 36.90
C GLY A 536 9.49 25.20 38.02
N ALA A 537 8.32 25.83 38.05
CA ALA A 537 7.27 25.62 39.06
C ALA A 537 6.41 24.35 38.79
N THR A 538 7.06 23.24 38.43
CA THR A 538 6.39 22.01 37.95
C THR A 538 5.98 21.02 39.04
N GLY A 539 6.24 21.33 40.31
CA GLY A 539 6.03 20.40 41.43
C GLY A 539 6.95 19.18 41.39
N GLY A 540 8.16 19.34 40.83
CA GLY A 540 9.18 18.28 40.73
C GLY A 540 9.10 17.44 39.46
N GLN A 541 8.05 17.60 38.65
CA GLN A 541 7.94 16.93 37.34
C GLN A 541 8.84 17.59 36.30
N THR A 542 9.38 16.83 35.35
CA THR A 542 10.24 17.37 34.28
C THR A 542 9.75 16.90 32.92
N PHE A 543 10.03 17.69 31.87
CA PHE A 543 9.67 17.31 30.50
C PHE A 543 10.20 15.91 30.15
N ASP A 544 11.47 15.63 30.52
CA ASP A 544 12.13 14.38 30.16
C ASP A 544 11.63 13.15 30.92
N ASN A 545 11.30 13.28 32.21
CA ASN A 545 10.88 12.15 33.04
C ASN A 545 9.36 11.90 33.01
N ASP A 546 8.56 12.94 32.76
CA ASP A 546 7.11 12.87 32.88
C ASP A 546 6.37 12.83 31.54
N LEU A 547 7.03 13.11 30.42
CA LEU A 547 6.49 12.93 29.07
C LEU A 547 7.33 11.91 28.31
N SER A 548 6.76 10.76 27.97
CA SER A 548 7.51 9.69 27.31
C SER A 548 7.87 10.00 25.85
N THR A 549 9.11 9.73 25.44
CA THR A 549 9.49 9.67 24.01
C THR A 549 8.96 8.39 23.34
N ASN A 550 8.78 7.30 24.12
CA ASN A 550 8.18 6.06 23.66
C ASN A 550 6.75 6.31 23.19
N GLN A 551 6.53 5.97 21.93
CA GLN A 551 5.34 6.20 21.15
C GLN A 551 4.15 5.37 21.66
N GLN A 552 4.38 4.17 22.20
CA GLN A 552 3.34 3.32 22.77
C GLN A 552 2.69 3.92 24.03
N THR A 553 3.45 4.74 24.76
CA THR A 553 3.00 5.41 25.99
C THR A 553 2.43 6.80 25.70
N SER A 554 3.05 7.54 24.78
CA SER A 554 2.64 8.89 24.36
C SER A 554 1.69 8.80 23.16
N LYS A 555 0.45 8.42 23.43
CA LYS A 555 -0.65 8.30 22.45
C LYS A 555 -1.79 9.26 22.76
N LEU A 556 -2.67 9.51 21.78
CA LEU A 556 -3.86 10.34 21.93
C LEU A 556 -5.13 9.47 22.01
N GLU A 557 -6.20 10.00 22.62
CA GLU A 557 -7.49 9.31 22.75
C GLU A 557 -8.50 10.03 21.88
N LEU A 558 -9.13 9.29 20.97
CA LEU A 558 -10.12 9.84 20.04
C LEU A 558 -11.51 9.93 20.67
N ALA A 559 -11.82 9.11 21.69
CA ALA A 559 -13.07 9.18 22.42
C ALA A 559 -13.09 10.33 23.44
N GLU A 560 -14.25 10.97 23.65
CA GLU A 560 -14.40 12.03 24.66
C GLU A 560 -14.11 11.51 26.08
N ALA A 561 -14.40 10.24 26.34
CA ALA A 561 -14.25 9.62 27.64
C ALA A 561 -13.75 8.17 27.54
N VAL A 562 -13.11 7.71 28.62
CA VAL A 562 -12.77 6.30 28.83
C VAL A 562 -13.41 5.87 30.14
N SER A 563 -14.27 4.85 30.08
CA SER A 563 -15.02 4.36 31.26
C SER A 563 -15.78 5.47 31.99
N GLY A 564 -16.41 6.38 31.22
CA GLY A 564 -17.20 7.51 31.75
C GLY A 564 -16.37 8.70 32.27
N THR A 565 -15.04 8.61 32.26
CA THR A 565 -14.16 9.72 32.67
C THR A 565 -13.66 10.48 31.45
N LYS A 566 -13.87 11.80 31.42
CA LYS A 566 -13.40 12.65 30.31
C LYS A 566 -11.88 12.65 30.19
N VAL A 567 -11.41 12.56 28.97
CA VAL A 567 -9.98 12.57 28.61
C VAL A 567 -9.70 13.81 27.76
N PHE A 568 -8.57 14.47 27.99
CA PHE A 568 -8.13 15.63 27.22
C PHE A 568 -6.74 15.40 26.64
N ASN A 569 -6.54 15.84 25.40
CA ASN A 569 -5.34 15.62 24.61
C ASN A 569 -4.53 16.92 24.47
N PHE A 570 -3.24 16.86 24.79
CA PHE A 570 -2.35 18.02 24.74
C PHE A 570 -1.03 17.71 24.06
N ALA A 571 -0.40 18.76 23.53
CA ALA A 571 0.95 18.73 23.00
C ALA A 571 1.83 19.78 23.70
N VAL A 572 3.11 19.45 23.87
CA VAL A 572 4.16 20.37 24.34
C VAL A 572 5.36 20.24 23.42
N ALA A 573 5.86 21.37 22.95
CA ALA A 573 7.08 21.49 22.15
C ALA A 573 8.19 22.12 23.00
N ARG A 574 9.40 21.55 22.95
CA ARG A 574 10.60 22.10 23.57
C ARG A 574 11.48 22.73 22.50
N VAL A 575 11.44 24.05 22.41
CA VAL A 575 12.35 24.80 21.52
C VAL A 575 13.68 25.01 22.23
N ARG A 576 14.76 24.68 21.54
CA ARG A 576 16.13 24.86 21.98
C ARG A 576 16.74 26.09 21.35
N TYR A 577 17.64 26.75 22.07
CA TYR A 577 18.38 27.88 21.57
C TYR A 577 19.77 27.96 22.19
N ILE A 578 20.79 28.12 21.34
CA ILE A 578 22.17 28.45 21.70
C ILE A 578 22.53 29.64 20.81
N GLY A 579 23.09 30.71 21.37
CA GLY A 579 23.40 31.87 20.55
C GLY A 579 23.82 33.10 21.34
N THR A 580 24.59 33.97 20.68
CA THR A 580 25.06 35.24 21.25
C THR A 580 24.06 36.38 21.08
N LEU A 581 22.98 36.17 20.33
CA LEU A 581 21.91 37.14 20.09
C LEU A 581 20.62 36.69 20.77
N GLN A 582 19.69 37.61 21.00
CA GLN A 582 18.35 37.27 21.49
C GLN A 582 17.49 36.84 20.30
N ALA A 583 16.75 35.74 20.44
CA ALA A 583 15.72 35.36 19.48
C ALA A 583 14.39 36.00 19.89
N ALA A 584 14.07 37.15 19.29
CA ALA A 584 12.78 37.82 19.45
C ALA A 584 11.69 37.17 18.60
N ASP A 585 10.44 37.29 19.03
CA ASP A 585 9.25 36.85 18.30
C ASP A 585 9.27 35.40 17.80
N VAL A 586 9.82 34.48 18.62
CA VAL A 586 9.77 33.05 18.34
C VAL A 586 8.35 32.56 18.56
N ARG A 587 7.72 32.07 17.50
CA ARG A 587 6.36 31.51 17.54
C ARG A 587 6.42 30.01 17.30
N VAL A 588 5.56 29.24 17.97
CA VAL A 588 5.39 27.81 17.65
C VAL A 588 3.94 27.55 17.28
N PHE A 589 3.72 27.08 16.04
CA PHE A 589 2.40 26.71 15.54
C PHE A 589 2.24 25.19 15.59
N PHE A 590 1.20 24.72 16.27
CA PHE A 590 0.85 23.30 16.30
C PHE A 590 -0.17 23.01 15.20
N ARG A 591 0.16 22.08 14.30
CA ARG A 591 -0.68 21.69 13.17
C ARG A 591 -1.01 20.22 13.21
N LEU A 592 -2.30 19.93 13.31
CA LEU A 592 -2.84 18.59 13.23
C LEU A 592 -3.24 18.28 11.79
N PHE A 593 -2.66 17.26 11.19
CA PHE A 593 -3.13 16.69 9.93
C PHE A 593 -4.20 15.66 10.26
N PRO A 594 -5.41 15.72 9.68
CA PRO A 594 -6.53 14.88 10.10
C PRO A 594 -6.31 13.36 9.95
N VAL A 595 -5.22 12.96 9.31
CA VAL A 595 -4.81 11.56 9.06
C VAL A 595 -3.30 11.51 8.81
N SER A 596 -2.71 10.32 8.88
CA SER A 596 -1.35 10.09 8.39
C SER A 596 -1.21 10.57 6.94
N THR A 597 -0.11 11.24 6.61
CA THR A 597 0.13 11.76 5.25
C THR A 597 1.57 11.48 4.83
N THR A 598 1.77 11.15 3.56
CA THR A 598 3.10 11.06 2.95
C THR A 598 3.61 12.42 2.44
N SER A 599 2.88 13.50 2.69
CA SER A 599 3.28 14.86 2.39
C SER A 599 3.15 15.75 3.62
N LEU A 600 4.29 16.21 4.13
CA LEU A 600 4.39 17.26 5.14
C LEU A 600 5.22 18.46 4.62
N ALA A 601 5.35 18.56 3.30
CA ALA A 601 6.08 19.62 2.63
C ALA A 601 5.55 20.99 3.03
N TYR A 602 6.46 21.85 3.43
CA TYR A 602 6.21 23.17 3.94
C TYR A 602 5.86 24.11 2.80
N ASP A 603 4.58 24.52 2.78
CA ASP A 603 4.05 25.47 1.82
C ASP A 603 2.96 26.31 2.49
N THR A 604 3.24 27.61 2.59
CA THR A 604 2.35 28.61 3.20
C THR A 604 1.12 28.90 2.35
N ALA A 605 1.07 28.48 1.10
CA ALA A 605 -0.13 28.56 0.27
C ALA A 605 -1.12 27.42 0.55
N THR A 606 -0.65 26.29 1.08
CA THR A 606 -1.46 25.07 1.23
C THR A 606 -1.55 24.58 2.68
N ALA A 607 -0.75 23.60 3.10
CA ALA A 607 -0.85 22.97 4.41
C ALA A 607 -0.35 23.85 5.58
N TYR A 608 0.45 24.88 5.30
CA TYR A 608 1.06 25.75 6.31
C TYR A 608 0.57 27.19 6.21
N ARG A 609 -0.69 27.41 5.81
CA ARG A 609 -1.29 28.75 5.73
C ARG A 609 -1.15 29.53 7.04
N ARG A 610 -0.92 30.83 6.91
CA ARG A 610 -0.74 31.81 7.99
C ARG A 610 -1.55 33.07 7.67
N GLY A 611 -1.96 33.78 8.70
CA GLY A 611 -2.64 35.07 8.60
C GLY A 611 -2.51 35.83 9.91
N GLY A 612 -3.52 36.64 10.22
CA GLY A 612 -3.59 37.43 11.44
C GLY A 612 -4.00 38.87 11.19
N MET A 613 -4.66 39.47 12.17
CA MET A 613 -5.04 40.88 12.17
C MET A 613 -4.18 41.70 13.14
N GLY A 614 -4.04 43.00 12.88
CA GLY A 614 -3.40 43.94 13.83
C GLY A 614 -1.93 43.66 14.13
N GLY A 615 -1.18 43.11 13.16
CA GLY A 615 0.25 42.77 13.33
C GLY A 615 0.51 41.44 14.05
N THR A 616 -0.53 40.66 14.34
CA THR A 616 -0.38 39.28 14.80
C THR A 616 -0.07 38.34 13.63
N THR A 617 0.65 37.26 13.91
CA THR A 617 0.87 36.17 12.95
C THR A 617 0.38 34.88 13.59
N VAL A 618 -0.62 34.25 12.97
CA VAL A 618 -1.26 33.03 13.47
C VAL A 618 -1.42 31.98 12.36
N PRO A 619 -1.39 30.69 12.70
CA PRO A 619 -1.65 29.63 11.75
C PRO A 619 -3.14 29.57 11.42
N LEU A 620 -3.45 29.45 10.13
CA LEU A 620 -4.81 29.24 9.62
C LEU A 620 -5.02 27.77 9.25
N LEU A 621 -6.25 27.40 8.86
CA LEU A 621 -6.52 26.09 8.27
C LEU A 621 -5.66 25.89 7.02
N GLY A 622 -4.92 24.78 7.00
CA GLY A 622 -4.23 24.33 5.80
C GLY A 622 -5.23 23.77 4.81
N LEU A 623 -5.15 24.19 3.55
CA LEU A 623 -6.07 23.77 2.50
C LEU A 623 -5.30 23.29 1.26
N ASN A 624 -5.72 22.18 0.66
CA ASN A 624 -5.23 21.70 -0.63
C ASN A 624 -6.41 21.48 -1.58
N GLY A 625 -6.47 22.25 -2.67
CA GLY A 625 -7.60 22.19 -3.61
C GLY A 625 -8.96 22.48 -2.96
N GLY A 626 -8.99 23.28 -1.88
CA GLY A 626 -10.18 23.57 -1.08
C GLY A 626 -10.51 22.52 0.01
N ASN A 627 -9.84 21.36 -0.01
CA ASN A 627 -9.97 20.33 1.01
C ASN A 627 -9.12 20.66 2.24
N LEU A 628 -9.56 20.24 3.42
CA LEU A 628 -8.79 20.36 4.65
C LEU A 628 -7.50 19.52 4.59
N ALA A 629 -6.36 20.17 4.81
CA ALA A 629 -5.04 19.54 4.86
C ALA A 629 -4.45 19.56 6.29
N SER A 630 -4.59 20.67 7.02
CA SER A 630 -4.14 20.76 8.42
C SER A 630 -5.04 21.68 9.26
N ILE A 631 -5.12 21.40 10.55
CA ILE A 631 -5.91 22.12 11.55
C ILE A 631 -4.96 22.75 12.58
N PRO A 632 -4.96 24.07 12.76
CA PRO A 632 -4.13 24.69 13.79
C PRO A 632 -4.69 24.40 15.18
N CYS A 633 -3.81 24.17 16.15
CA CYS A 633 -4.11 23.95 17.55
C CYS A 633 -3.41 25.03 18.39
N PHE A 634 -4.04 25.44 19.49
CA PHE A 634 -3.63 26.63 20.25
C PHE A 634 -3.55 26.34 21.75
N ALA A 635 -2.77 27.15 22.48
CA ALA A 635 -2.91 27.24 23.94
C ALA A 635 -4.07 28.16 24.33
N ALA A 636 -4.38 29.16 23.52
CA ALA A 636 -5.58 29.98 23.64
C ALA A 636 -6.86 29.22 23.24
N ALA A 637 -8.01 29.71 23.70
CA ALA A 637 -9.30 29.24 23.20
C ALA A 637 -9.47 29.57 21.70
N ARG A 638 -10.10 28.67 20.96
CA ARG A 638 -10.48 28.93 19.56
C ARG A 638 -11.48 30.09 19.50
N VAL A 639 -11.37 30.93 18.49
CA VAL A 639 -12.45 31.87 18.13
C VAL A 639 -13.72 31.10 17.76
N ASP A 640 -14.90 31.67 18.00
CA ASP A 640 -16.14 31.08 17.50
C ASP A 640 -16.22 31.27 15.99
N SER A 641 -15.81 30.22 15.28
CA SER A 641 -15.74 30.18 13.82
C SER A 641 -17.11 30.33 13.13
N ALA A 642 -18.24 30.34 13.85
CA ALA A 642 -19.55 30.65 13.25
C ALA A 642 -19.73 32.14 12.98
N THR A 643 -19.08 32.98 13.77
CA THR A 643 -19.31 34.43 13.80
C THR A 643 -18.02 35.22 13.57
N THR A 644 -16.87 34.60 13.78
CA THR A 644 -15.55 35.22 13.70
C THR A 644 -14.66 34.47 12.71
N ALA A 645 -13.94 35.20 11.85
CA ALA A 645 -12.95 34.62 10.95
C ALA A 645 -11.69 34.16 11.72
N LEU A 646 -10.98 33.18 11.18
CA LEU A 646 -9.82 32.56 11.84
C LEU A 646 -8.61 33.50 11.90
N ASP A 647 -8.57 34.54 11.08
CA ASP A 647 -7.56 35.60 11.13
C ASP A 647 -7.62 36.45 12.42
N ALA A 648 -8.73 36.39 13.16
CA ALA A 648 -8.89 37.03 14.46
C ALA A 648 -8.28 36.23 15.63
N GLN A 649 -7.84 34.99 15.38
CA GLN A 649 -7.26 34.15 16.42
C GLN A 649 -6.01 34.80 17.01
N THR A 650 -5.78 34.61 18.31
CA THR A 650 -4.54 34.99 19.00
C THR A 650 -4.05 33.83 19.85
N ASP A 651 -2.73 33.76 20.11
CA ASP A 651 -2.14 32.73 20.96
C ASP A 651 -0.85 33.21 21.64
N ALA A 652 -0.97 34.17 22.55
CA ALA A 652 0.17 34.83 23.19
C ALA A 652 1.09 33.87 23.96
N THR A 653 0.56 32.74 24.46
CA THR A 653 1.35 31.71 25.16
C THR A 653 2.40 31.07 24.25
N ASN A 654 2.14 31.04 22.94
CA ASN A 654 3.03 30.46 21.95
C ASN A 654 3.86 31.50 21.19
N LEU A 655 3.97 32.73 21.71
CA LEU A 655 4.86 33.79 21.24
C LEU A 655 5.83 34.16 22.37
N LYS A 656 7.13 33.95 22.16
CA LYS A 656 8.14 34.18 23.21
C LYS A 656 9.40 34.82 22.65
N THR A 657 10.08 35.54 23.52
CA THR A 657 11.46 35.97 23.30
C THR A 657 12.41 35.06 24.06
N ILE A 658 13.38 34.47 23.38
CA ILE A 658 14.40 33.59 23.98
C ILE A 658 15.70 34.39 24.16
N PRO A 659 16.16 34.64 25.40
CA PRO A 659 17.38 35.39 25.64
C PRO A 659 18.63 34.71 25.07
N ALA A 660 19.62 35.52 24.69
CA ALA A 660 20.95 35.04 24.32
C ALA A 660 21.55 34.16 25.42
N SER A 661 22.27 33.12 25.02
CA SER A 661 22.85 32.16 25.94
C SER A 661 24.04 31.42 25.32
N PRO A 662 25.21 31.39 25.99
CA PRO A 662 26.34 30.58 25.55
C PRO A 662 26.14 29.08 25.82
N THR A 663 25.14 28.73 26.63
CA THR A 663 24.70 27.35 26.89
C THR A 663 23.27 27.16 26.39
N GLU A 664 22.92 25.94 26.02
CA GLU A 664 21.57 25.61 25.54
C GLU A 664 20.49 26.02 26.53
N ARG A 665 19.48 26.72 26.03
CA ARG A 665 18.24 27.03 26.75
C ARG A 665 17.09 26.26 26.16
N HIS A 666 16.19 25.83 27.04
CA HIS A 666 14.91 25.21 26.67
C HIS A 666 13.78 26.17 26.96
N VAL A 667 12.90 26.36 25.98
CA VAL A 667 11.67 27.13 26.12
C VAL A 667 10.52 26.27 25.64
N TYR A 668 9.50 26.15 26.48
CA TYR A 668 8.36 25.27 26.24
C TYR A 668 7.18 26.04 25.68
N PHE A 669 6.49 25.41 24.72
CA PHE A 669 5.28 25.86 24.03
C PHE A 669 4.25 24.73 24.13
N GLY A 670 2.96 25.01 23.92
CA GLY A 670 1.97 23.94 24.04
C GLY A 670 0.63 24.24 23.38
N ALA A 671 -0.16 23.20 23.16
CA ALA A 671 -1.49 23.32 22.57
C ALA A 671 -2.46 22.28 23.12
N TRP A 672 -3.73 22.65 23.17
CA TRP A 672 -4.84 21.72 23.30
C TRP A 672 -5.23 21.21 21.91
N LEU A 673 -5.35 19.88 21.76
CA LEU A 673 -5.56 19.27 20.44
C LEU A 673 -7.02 19.04 20.07
N ASP A 674 -7.96 19.21 21.01
CA ASP A 674 -9.43 19.08 20.87
C ASP A 674 -10.00 17.97 19.93
N ILE A 675 -9.20 16.97 19.56
CA ILE A 675 -9.52 15.90 18.60
C ILE A 675 -10.65 14.98 19.04
N ASN A 676 -10.98 15.00 20.33
CA ASN A 676 -12.00 14.16 20.94
C ASN A 676 -13.16 14.99 21.50
N GLN A 677 -13.30 16.22 21.04
CA GLN A 677 -14.39 17.12 21.40
C GLN A 677 -15.43 17.17 20.30
N THR A 678 -16.69 17.36 20.68
CA THR A 678 -17.85 17.34 19.78
C THR A 678 -18.34 18.72 19.35
N ALA A 679 -17.70 19.79 19.86
CA ALA A 679 -18.05 21.16 19.50
C ALA A 679 -17.74 21.42 18.00
N PRO A 680 -18.70 21.92 17.19
CA PRO A 680 -18.46 22.24 15.79
C PRO A 680 -17.41 23.34 15.61
N GLN A 681 -16.38 23.09 14.79
CA GLN A 681 -15.28 24.01 14.52
C GLN A 681 -15.18 24.40 13.04
N PHE A 682 -15.10 23.46 12.11
CA PHE A 682 -14.77 23.76 10.70
C PHE A 682 -15.63 22.97 9.72
N PRO A 683 -15.99 23.53 8.56
CA PRO A 683 -16.62 22.74 7.50
C PRO A 683 -15.61 21.76 6.86
N LEU A 684 -16.12 20.71 6.20
CA LEU A 684 -15.29 19.77 5.42
C LEU A 684 -14.56 20.46 4.27
N ASN A 685 -15.27 21.37 3.59
CA ASN A 685 -14.76 22.21 2.50
C ASN A 685 -14.88 23.68 2.94
N ALA A 686 -13.75 24.31 3.21
CA ALA A 686 -13.69 25.67 3.74
C ALA A 686 -13.92 26.71 2.63
N ALA A 687 -15.13 27.27 2.57
CA ALA A 687 -15.48 28.39 1.68
C ALA A 687 -16.42 29.37 2.42
N PRO A 688 -16.00 30.63 2.69
CA PRO A 688 -14.67 31.21 2.45
C PRO A 688 -13.56 30.46 3.22
N PRO A 689 -12.28 30.54 2.82
CA PRO A 689 -11.21 29.70 3.37
C PRO A 689 -10.89 29.95 4.86
N ASP A 690 -11.19 31.15 5.36
CA ASP A 690 -10.89 31.56 6.75
C ASP A 690 -12.15 31.88 7.58
N GLY A 691 -13.34 31.58 7.04
CA GLY A 691 -14.62 31.82 7.71
C GLY A 691 -15.03 33.30 7.72
N PRO A 692 -16.01 33.68 8.57
CA PRO A 692 -16.78 32.78 9.45
C PRO A 692 -17.71 31.83 8.68
N TRP A 693 -18.11 30.72 9.32
CA TRP A 693 -19.04 29.71 8.77
C TRP A 693 -20.26 29.51 9.67
N ALA A 694 -21.37 30.14 9.33
CA ALA A 694 -22.60 30.08 10.12
C ALA A 694 -23.24 28.66 10.20
N ALA A 695 -22.95 27.78 9.24
CA ALA A 695 -23.53 26.42 9.15
C ALA A 695 -22.52 25.40 8.62
N ASN A 696 -22.90 24.11 8.62
CA ASN A 696 -22.12 22.98 8.09
C ASN A 696 -20.74 22.75 8.74
N ARG A 697 -20.50 23.33 9.92
CA ARG A 697 -19.31 23.06 10.73
C ARG A 697 -19.38 21.67 11.34
N LYS A 698 -18.21 21.04 11.44
CA LYS A 698 -17.95 19.73 12.04
C LYS A 698 -16.97 19.90 13.18
N SER A 699 -17.07 19.04 14.17
CA SER A 699 -16.06 18.96 15.24
C SER A 699 -14.73 18.46 14.69
N VAL A 700 -13.61 18.74 15.37
CA VAL A 700 -12.30 18.19 14.97
C VAL A 700 -12.34 16.67 14.96
N GLN A 701 -13.08 16.05 15.90
CA GLN A 701 -13.31 14.60 15.92
C GLN A 701 -13.98 14.09 14.63
N GLU A 702 -15.01 14.77 14.12
CA GLU A 702 -15.65 14.40 12.84
C GLU A 702 -14.75 14.66 11.61
N LEU A 703 -13.71 15.48 11.74
CA LEU A 703 -12.80 15.81 10.65
C LEU A 703 -11.61 14.84 10.53
N VAL A 704 -11.29 14.05 11.55
CA VAL A 704 -10.20 13.05 11.44
C VAL A 704 -10.59 11.90 10.50
N ARG A 705 -9.59 11.27 9.85
CA ARG A 705 -9.78 10.17 8.90
C ARG A 705 -9.02 8.90 9.27
N GLY A 706 -8.73 8.72 10.55
CA GLY A 706 -8.12 7.52 11.11
C GLY A 706 -8.07 7.60 12.63
N GLN A 707 -7.70 6.50 13.31
CA GLN A 707 -7.39 6.53 14.73
C GLN A 707 -6.23 7.49 15.05
N HIS A 708 -5.27 7.57 14.13
CA HIS A 708 -4.01 8.28 14.30
C HIS A 708 -3.86 9.44 13.30
N GLN A 709 -3.18 10.49 13.73
CA GLN A 709 -2.98 11.75 13.00
C GLN A 709 -1.50 12.14 13.00
N CYS A 710 -1.08 12.98 12.05
CA CYS A 710 0.22 13.67 12.17
C CYS A 710 0.04 14.95 12.99
N LEU A 711 0.92 15.19 13.94
CA LEU A 711 1.07 16.50 14.57
C LEU A 711 2.41 17.10 14.18
N VAL A 712 2.43 18.37 13.79
CA VAL A 712 3.65 19.13 13.50
C VAL A 712 3.73 20.35 14.42
N ALA A 713 4.88 20.58 15.03
CA ALA A 713 5.25 21.86 15.61
C ALA A 713 6.11 22.62 14.60
N GLU A 714 5.68 23.82 14.26
CA GLU A 714 6.31 24.71 13.29
C GLU A 714 6.89 25.91 14.04
N ILE A 715 8.22 25.99 14.12
CA ILE A 715 8.92 27.15 14.67
C ILE A 715 8.94 28.26 13.61
N VAL A 716 8.21 29.33 13.87
CA VAL A 716 8.21 30.53 13.03
C VAL A 716 9.13 31.56 13.66
N PHE A 717 10.30 31.72 13.06
CA PHE A 717 11.31 32.69 13.43
C PHE A 717 11.78 33.44 12.18
N ASP A 718 11.33 34.68 12.02
CA ASP A 718 11.50 35.47 10.78
C ASP A 718 12.97 35.66 10.35
N PRO A 719 13.97 35.78 11.26
CA PRO A 719 15.37 35.84 10.87
C PRO A 719 15.94 34.55 10.25
N ALA A 720 15.32 33.39 10.47
CA ALA A 720 15.72 32.11 9.89
C ALA A 720 14.49 31.32 9.42
N PRO A 721 13.87 31.73 8.29
CA PRO A 721 12.62 31.16 7.83
C PRO A 721 12.79 29.71 7.33
N ILE A 722 11.71 28.93 7.41
CA ILE A 722 11.65 27.57 6.88
C ILE A 722 11.65 27.61 5.34
N PRO A 723 12.55 26.90 4.66
CA PRO A 723 12.53 26.83 3.19
C PRO A 723 11.26 26.17 2.66
N SER A 724 10.74 26.65 1.53
CA SER A 724 9.61 26.00 0.85
C SER A 724 9.97 24.57 0.44
N ASN A 725 9.02 23.65 0.61
CA ASN A 725 9.14 22.20 0.43
C ASN A 725 10.07 21.50 1.43
N ALA A 726 10.59 22.20 2.45
CA ALA A 726 11.16 21.52 3.60
C ALA A 726 10.09 20.66 4.28
N ASN A 727 10.51 19.66 5.02
CA ASN A 727 9.64 18.78 5.79
C ASN A 727 10.33 18.51 7.13
N PRO A 728 9.69 17.79 8.08
CA PRO A 728 10.31 17.51 9.37
C PRO A 728 11.64 16.76 9.29
N GLY A 729 11.83 15.95 8.24
CA GLY A 729 13.11 15.30 7.97
C GLY A 729 14.18 16.25 7.44
N THR A 730 13.86 17.43 6.91
CA THR A 730 14.84 18.35 6.27
C THR A 730 14.96 19.72 6.93
N SER A 731 14.20 20.00 7.99
CA SER A 731 14.28 21.24 8.75
C SER A 731 14.11 21.03 10.25
N ASP A 732 15.06 21.56 11.00
CA ASP A 732 15.09 21.64 12.47
C ASP A 732 13.99 22.54 13.09
N LYS A 733 13.15 23.18 12.27
CA LYS A 733 12.01 24.02 12.66
C LYS A 733 10.67 23.33 12.49
N LEU A 734 10.68 22.10 11.97
CA LEU A 734 9.50 21.29 11.78
C LEU A 734 9.70 20.01 12.58
N ALA A 735 9.18 19.96 13.79
CA ALA A 735 9.10 18.70 14.52
C ALA A 735 7.80 18.00 14.18
N GLN A 736 7.83 16.72 13.83
CA GLN A 736 6.61 15.92 13.75
C GLN A 736 6.53 14.83 14.80
N ARG A 737 5.28 14.53 15.12
CA ARG A 737 4.84 13.36 15.86
C ARG A 737 3.80 12.65 15.00
N ASN A 738 4.26 11.70 14.21
CA ASN A 738 3.45 11.01 13.20
C ASN A 738 3.39 9.52 13.52
N LEU A 739 2.39 9.13 14.31
CA LEU A 739 2.37 7.83 14.98
C LEU A 739 1.09 7.07 14.69
N ALA A 740 1.18 6.05 13.84
CA ALA A 740 0.16 5.01 13.78
C ALA A 740 0.54 3.85 14.69
N ILE A 741 -0.29 3.54 15.68
CA ILE A 741 -0.11 2.38 16.57
C ILE A 741 -1.30 1.47 16.44
N VAL A 742 -1.11 0.34 15.78
CA VAL A 742 -2.18 -0.60 15.49
C VAL A 742 -1.76 -1.95 16.04
N GLU A 743 -2.43 -2.40 17.10
CA GLU A 743 -2.00 -3.56 17.87
C GLU A 743 -2.47 -4.88 17.20
N SER A 744 -1.59 -5.88 17.22
CA SER A 744 -1.88 -7.24 16.75
C SER A 744 -2.06 -8.20 17.93
N SER A 745 -2.82 -9.27 17.73
CA SER A 745 -3.06 -10.28 18.77
C SER A 745 -2.24 -11.56 18.59
N ASN A 746 -1.83 -12.17 19.70
CA ASN A 746 -1.36 -13.55 19.77
C ASN A 746 -1.80 -14.23 21.10
N PRO A 747 -2.47 -15.41 21.05
CA PRO A 747 -2.99 -16.07 19.85
C PRO A 747 -4.08 -15.22 19.16
N GLY A 748 -4.19 -15.31 17.83
CA GLY A 748 -5.11 -14.48 17.05
C GLY A 748 -5.54 -15.11 15.73
N VAL A 749 -6.77 -14.85 15.32
CA VAL A 749 -7.30 -15.15 13.96
C VAL A 749 -6.94 -14.02 12.99
N VAL A 750 -7.19 -14.20 11.69
CA VAL A 750 -6.85 -13.21 10.64
C VAL A 750 -7.36 -11.81 10.99
N GLY A 751 -8.64 -11.67 11.32
CA GLY A 751 -9.23 -10.38 11.69
C GLY A 751 -8.48 -9.67 12.83
N SER A 752 -8.10 -10.40 13.88
CA SER A 752 -7.36 -9.86 15.03
C SER A 752 -5.85 -9.65 14.82
N ARG A 753 -5.31 -10.11 13.68
CA ARG A 753 -3.91 -9.92 13.25
C ARG A 753 -3.76 -8.90 12.12
N ARG A 754 -4.87 -8.35 11.64
CA ARG A 754 -4.97 -7.37 10.58
C ARG A 754 -4.69 -5.95 11.07
N ILE A 755 -3.85 -5.22 10.35
CA ILE A 755 -3.36 -3.90 10.74
C ILE A 755 -3.84 -2.87 9.71
N PRO A 756 -5.03 -2.26 9.90
CA PRO A 756 -5.55 -1.22 9.03
C PRO A 756 -4.95 0.16 9.35
N GLN A 757 -4.46 0.87 8.33
CA GLN A 757 -4.02 2.26 8.46
C GLN A 757 -4.48 3.10 7.26
N THR A 758 -5.25 4.15 7.53
CA THR A 758 -5.62 5.16 6.54
C THR A 758 -4.53 6.23 6.43
N PHE A 759 -4.36 6.78 5.23
CA PHE A 759 -3.40 7.84 4.97
C PHE A 759 -3.75 8.65 3.71
N GLU A 760 -3.05 9.76 3.50
CA GLU A 760 -3.07 10.51 2.25
C GLU A 760 -1.77 10.38 1.48
N ILE A 761 -1.90 10.36 0.15
CA ILE A 761 -0.80 10.41 -0.81
C ILE A 761 -0.98 11.56 -1.78
N ARG A 762 0.12 12.10 -2.31
CA ARG A 762 0.04 13.05 -3.43
C ARG A 762 0.24 12.31 -4.75
N PRO A 763 -0.60 12.49 -5.79
CA PRO A 763 -0.34 11.91 -7.09
C PRO A 763 0.94 12.48 -7.73
N THR A 764 1.46 11.81 -8.75
CA THR A 764 2.48 12.43 -9.61
C THR A 764 1.85 13.65 -10.29
N SER A 765 2.48 14.82 -10.19
CA SER A 765 1.89 16.03 -10.77
C SER A 765 1.76 15.92 -12.29
N ASP A 766 0.56 16.18 -12.79
CA ASP A 766 0.24 16.35 -14.21
C ASP A 766 1.06 17.46 -14.90
N ARG A 767 1.62 18.41 -14.14
CA ARG A 767 2.48 19.50 -14.63
C ARG A 767 3.90 19.06 -15.00
N LEU A 768 4.32 17.86 -14.62
CA LEU A 768 5.65 17.37 -14.98
C LEU A 768 5.74 16.99 -16.46
N PRO A 769 6.90 17.17 -17.13
CA PRO A 769 7.11 16.65 -18.49
C PRO A 769 6.82 15.15 -18.57
N ALA A 770 6.36 14.63 -19.72
CA ALA A 770 5.96 13.23 -19.86
C ALA A 770 7.07 12.25 -19.47
N GLU A 771 8.31 12.55 -19.86
CA GLU A 771 9.55 11.85 -19.55
C GLU A 771 10.04 11.97 -18.10
N ALA A 772 9.39 12.78 -17.24
CA ALA A 772 9.73 12.81 -15.83
C ALA A 772 9.34 11.49 -15.14
N LEU A 773 10.23 10.99 -14.28
CA LEU A 773 9.94 9.83 -13.44
C LEU A 773 8.71 10.10 -12.57
N ALA A 774 7.87 9.07 -12.40
CA ALA A 774 6.75 9.13 -11.49
C ALA A 774 7.22 9.33 -10.04
N ASP A 775 6.43 10.03 -9.24
CA ASP A 775 6.55 9.97 -7.79
C ASP A 775 6.30 8.51 -7.34
N GLU A 776 6.94 8.07 -6.27
CA GLU A 776 6.84 6.69 -5.78
C GLU A 776 6.47 6.68 -4.29
N LEU A 777 5.64 5.72 -3.88
CA LEU A 777 5.61 5.30 -2.48
C LEU A 777 6.76 4.33 -2.23
N MET A 778 7.54 4.62 -1.20
CA MET A 778 8.59 3.77 -0.69
C MET A 778 8.11 3.19 0.65
N ILE A 779 7.92 1.88 0.71
CA ILE A 779 7.50 1.18 1.93
C ILE A 779 8.68 0.35 2.44
N ASP A 780 9.20 0.74 3.60
CA ASP A 780 10.20 -0.02 4.35
C ASP A 780 9.47 -0.94 5.33
N TRP A 781 9.48 -2.24 5.03
CA TRP A 781 8.84 -3.26 5.85
C TRP A 781 9.62 -3.60 7.13
N GLY A 782 10.86 -3.10 7.27
CA GLY A 782 11.72 -3.37 8.42
C GLY A 782 11.86 -4.85 8.71
N ARG A 783 11.42 -5.27 9.91
CA ARG A 783 11.44 -6.69 10.35
C ARG A 783 10.05 -7.33 10.34
N THR A 784 9.15 -6.82 9.50
CA THR A 784 7.82 -7.44 9.33
C THR A 784 7.99 -8.93 9.00
N PRO A 785 7.26 -9.84 9.66
CA PRO A 785 7.48 -11.28 9.52
C PRO A 785 7.31 -11.77 8.08
N VAL A 786 8.17 -12.70 7.67
CA VAL A 786 8.04 -13.42 6.39
C VAL A 786 6.66 -14.09 6.31
N GLY A 787 6.01 -13.96 5.15
CA GLY A 787 4.66 -14.44 4.93
C GLY A 787 3.56 -13.43 5.28
N SER A 788 3.92 -12.22 5.73
CA SER A 788 2.95 -11.12 5.81
C SER A 788 2.56 -10.66 4.42
N ILE A 789 1.29 -10.33 4.24
CA ILE A 789 0.73 -9.79 2.99
C ILE A 789 0.16 -8.42 3.29
N ALA A 790 0.44 -7.46 2.43
CA ALA A 790 -0.17 -6.14 2.51
C ALA A 790 -1.11 -5.89 1.34
N THR A 791 -2.11 -5.03 1.56
CA THR A 791 -2.93 -4.49 0.46
C THR A 791 -2.95 -2.97 0.53
N LEU A 792 -2.80 -2.33 -0.61
CA LEU A 792 -2.90 -0.89 -0.78
C LEU A 792 -4.16 -0.55 -1.57
N HIS A 793 -5.13 0.07 -0.91
CA HIS A 793 -6.37 0.55 -1.53
C HIS A 793 -6.27 2.04 -1.85
N LEU A 794 -6.49 2.40 -3.11
CA LEU A 794 -6.41 3.74 -3.67
C LEU A 794 -7.69 4.04 -4.48
N PRO A 795 -8.79 4.49 -3.85
CA PRO A 795 -10.11 4.63 -4.50
C PRO A 795 -10.15 5.62 -5.67
N THR A 796 -9.20 6.54 -5.77
CA THR A 796 -9.16 7.55 -6.85
C THR A 796 -8.02 7.31 -7.83
N MET A 797 -7.33 6.17 -7.75
CA MET A 797 -6.31 5.75 -8.72
C MET A 797 -6.69 4.39 -9.31
N ASN A 798 -6.34 4.18 -10.58
CA ASN A 798 -6.50 2.89 -11.22
C ASN A 798 -5.31 1.99 -10.84
N ALA A 799 -5.59 0.89 -10.13
CA ALA A 799 -4.56 -0.05 -9.70
C ALA A 799 -3.90 -0.80 -10.87
N GLU A 800 -4.62 -1.04 -11.97
CA GLU A 800 -4.05 -1.64 -13.18
C GLU A 800 -3.02 -0.69 -13.82
N GLU A 801 -3.30 0.62 -13.86
CA GLU A 801 -2.34 1.63 -14.35
C GLU A 801 -1.07 1.66 -13.50
N VAL A 802 -1.19 1.63 -12.17
CA VAL A 802 -0.05 1.57 -11.25
C VAL A 802 0.80 0.31 -11.49
N LEU A 803 0.15 -0.83 -11.70
CA LEU A 803 0.83 -2.09 -12.00
C LEU A 803 1.58 -2.05 -13.33
N GLU A 804 0.99 -1.44 -14.35
CA GLU A 804 1.68 -1.22 -15.62
C GLU A 804 2.87 -0.28 -15.51
N MET A 805 2.74 0.79 -14.72
CA MET A 805 3.86 1.70 -14.44
C MET A 805 5.00 0.95 -13.75
N ALA A 806 4.69 0.12 -12.75
CA ALA A 806 5.67 -0.70 -12.04
C ALA A 806 6.38 -1.68 -12.99
N ALA A 807 5.62 -2.41 -13.81
CA ALA A 807 6.16 -3.35 -14.77
C ALA A 807 7.07 -2.69 -15.82
N ARG A 808 6.74 -1.47 -16.28
CA ARG A 808 7.58 -0.68 -17.20
C ARG A 808 8.86 -0.17 -16.55
N THR A 809 8.79 0.26 -15.29
CA THR A 809 9.93 0.87 -14.57
C THR A 809 10.87 -0.18 -14.01
N TYR A 810 10.36 -1.23 -13.37
CA TYR A 810 11.17 -2.19 -12.60
C TYR A 810 11.41 -3.51 -13.33
N ARG A 811 10.61 -3.85 -14.36
CA ARG A 811 10.62 -5.15 -15.08
C ARG A 811 10.35 -6.39 -14.22
N THR A 812 10.26 -6.22 -12.91
CA THR A 812 9.89 -7.21 -11.91
C THR A 812 9.22 -6.45 -10.76
N ASP A 813 8.01 -6.83 -10.36
CA ASP A 813 7.35 -6.24 -9.19
C ASP A 813 6.74 -7.33 -8.29
N HIS A 814 6.44 -6.95 -7.05
CA HIS A 814 5.78 -7.78 -6.04
C HIS A 814 4.31 -7.44 -5.89
N LEU A 815 3.70 -6.89 -6.95
CA LEU A 815 2.37 -6.33 -6.93
C LEU A 815 1.41 -7.29 -7.66
N ALA A 816 0.21 -7.44 -7.10
CA ALA A 816 -0.87 -8.17 -7.77
C ALA A 816 -2.16 -7.37 -7.70
N LEU A 817 -2.95 -7.41 -8.77
CA LEU A 817 -4.23 -6.73 -8.83
C LEU A 817 -5.30 -7.54 -8.08
N ILE A 818 -6.02 -6.92 -7.15
CA ILE A 818 -7.16 -7.52 -6.44
C ILE A 818 -8.49 -7.01 -7.03
N ASP A 819 -8.56 -5.70 -7.23
CA ASP A 819 -9.66 -5.00 -7.88
C ASP A 819 -9.16 -3.68 -8.49
N GLU A 820 -10.06 -2.93 -9.15
CA GLU A 820 -9.77 -1.66 -9.84
C GLU A 820 -9.02 -0.64 -8.98
N HIS A 821 -9.12 -0.73 -7.65
CA HIS A 821 -8.55 0.23 -6.70
C HIS A 821 -7.67 -0.42 -5.64
N THR A 822 -7.30 -1.69 -5.77
CA THR A 822 -6.58 -2.42 -4.71
C THR A 822 -5.46 -3.26 -5.29
N LEU A 823 -4.25 -3.01 -4.80
CA LEU A 823 -3.06 -3.82 -5.05
C LEU A 823 -2.75 -4.68 -3.82
N GLN A 824 -2.43 -5.95 -4.03
CA GLN A 824 -1.73 -6.78 -3.06
C GLN A 824 -0.23 -6.55 -3.21
N ILE A 825 0.49 -6.53 -2.09
CA ILE A 825 1.93 -6.34 -2.01
C ILE A 825 2.50 -7.48 -1.16
N ARG A 826 3.43 -8.25 -1.74
CA ARG A 826 4.21 -9.21 -0.96
C ARG A 826 5.25 -8.45 -0.14
N THR A 827 5.23 -8.62 1.17
CA THR A 827 6.20 -7.94 2.06
C THR A 827 7.58 -8.57 1.92
N GLY A 828 8.61 -7.73 1.89
CA GLY A 828 10.00 -8.12 1.72
C GLY A 828 10.85 -6.90 1.42
N GLY A 829 12.00 -6.77 2.07
CA GLY A 829 12.91 -5.63 1.85
C GLY A 829 12.22 -4.26 1.89
N MET A 830 12.32 -3.53 0.78
CA MET A 830 11.60 -2.29 0.51
C MET A 830 10.78 -2.45 -0.77
N SER A 831 9.50 -2.05 -0.73
CA SER A 831 8.63 -2.02 -1.92
C SER A 831 8.53 -0.61 -2.48
N TRP A 832 8.46 -0.52 -3.81
CA TRP A 832 8.37 0.73 -4.57
C TRP A 832 7.10 0.70 -5.42
N ILE A 833 6.21 1.68 -5.22
CA ILE A 833 4.95 1.76 -5.94
C ILE A 833 4.90 3.10 -6.69
N PRO A 834 4.95 3.12 -8.03
CA PRO A 834 4.85 4.36 -8.79
C PRO A 834 3.42 4.90 -8.69
N LEU A 835 3.30 6.21 -8.54
CA LEU A 835 2.02 6.90 -8.41
C LEU A 835 1.58 7.45 -9.76
N SER A 836 0.35 7.15 -10.17
CA SER A 836 -0.21 7.67 -11.42
C SER A 836 -0.30 9.20 -11.40
N ARG A 837 -0.39 9.78 -12.60
CA ARG A 837 -0.50 11.22 -12.74
C ARG A 837 -1.89 11.70 -12.35
N GLY A 838 -1.95 12.84 -11.69
CA GLY A 838 -3.22 13.44 -11.28
C GLY A 838 -3.09 14.93 -11.02
N VAL A 839 -4.26 15.54 -10.81
CA VAL A 839 -4.35 16.91 -10.28
C VAL A 839 -3.72 16.96 -8.89
N ASP A 840 -3.16 18.10 -8.52
CA ASP A 840 -2.42 18.32 -7.27
C ASP A 840 -3.32 18.37 -6.02
N VAL A 841 -4.13 17.32 -5.83
CA VAL A 841 -5.02 17.09 -4.69
C VAL A 841 -4.67 15.75 -4.06
N ASN A 842 -4.51 15.74 -2.74
CA ASN A 842 -4.18 14.52 -2.01
C ASN A 842 -5.28 13.45 -2.19
N VAL A 843 -4.83 12.23 -2.42
CA VAL A 843 -5.67 11.04 -2.61
C VAL A 843 -5.77 10.27 -1.30
N PRO A 844 -6.99 9.94 -0.84
CA PRO A 844 -7.18 9.00 0.28
C PRO A 844 -6.60 7.65 -0.07
N GLY A 845 -5.99 6.98 0.90
CA GLY A 845 -5.45 5.64 0.76
C GLY A 845 -5.63 4.84 2.04
N MET A 846 -5.56 3.52 1.91
CA MET A 846 -5.55 2.60 3.04
C MET A 846 -4.54 1.48 2.81
N LEU A 847 -3.59 1.37 3.73
CA LEU A 847 -2.65 0.25 3.83
C LEU A 847 -3.20 -0.74 4.86
N THR A 848 -3.36 -1.99 4.45
CA THR A 848 -3.71 -3.10 5.35
C THR A 848 -2.55 -4.07 5.38
N ILE A 849 -2.11 -4.52 6.56
CA ILE A 849 -1.08 -5.55 6.71
C ILE A 849 -1.68 -6.73 7.48
N ASP A 850 -1.66 -7.91 6.89
CA ASP A 850 -2.03 -9.15 7.54
C ASP A 850 -0.79 -9.89 8.01
N LEU A 851 -0.61 -9.95 9.34
CA LEU A 851 0.51 -10.66 9.95
C LEU A 851 0.26 -12.18 10.00
N PRO A 852 1.27 -13.03 9.78
CA PRO A 852 1.14 -14.49 9.83
C PRO A 852 0.85 -15.01 11.24
N PRO A 853 0.35 -16.26 11.40
CA PRO A 853 0.03 -16.82 12.72
C PRO A 853 1.28 -17.10 13.58
N THR A 854 2.48 -16.94 13.01
CA THR A 854 3.78 -17.17 13.64
C THR A 854 4.23 -16.05 14.58
N VAL A 855 3.54 -14.89 14.58
CA VAL A 855 3.82 -13.79 15.51
C VAL A 855 3.56 -14.18 16.96
N ARG A 856 4.31 -13.59 17.90
CA ARG A 856 4.26 -13.90 19.33
C ARG A 856 4.07 -12.63 20.15
N ALA A 857 3.29 -12.73 21.23
CA ALA A 857 3.12 -11.63 22.18
C ALA A 857 4.48 -11.13 22.70
N GLY A 858 4.63 -9.81 22.84
CA GLY A 858 5.88 -9.13 23.22
C GLY A 858 6.76 -8.72 22.03
N GLN A 859 6.46 -9.18 20.81
CA GLN A 859 7.09 -8.65 19.59
C GLN A 859 6.53 -7.27 19.25
N ALA A 860 7.30 -6.46 18.53
CA ALA A 860 6.86 -5.22 17.91
C ALA A 860 7.51 -5.08 16.54
N PHE A 861 6.71 -4.69 15.55
CA PHE A 861 7.17 -4.44 14.19
C PHE A 861 6.98 -2.98 13.81
N THR A 862 7.80 -2.51 12.88
CA THR A 862 7.77 -1.13 12.40
C THR A 862 7.75 -1.15 10.88
N VAL A 863 6.79 -0.43 10.30
CA VAL A 863 6.70 -0.18 8.86
C VAL A 863 6.76 1.33 8.64
N VAL A 864 7.62 1.78 7.73
CA VAL A 864 7.74 3.19 7.39
C VAL A 864 7.29 3.39 5.95
N VAL A 865 6.36 4.32 5.76
CA VAL A 865 5.87 4.72 4.44
C VAL A 865 6.37 6.12 4.13
N ARG A 866 7.01 6.28 2.98
CA ARG A 866 7.51 7.56 2.46
C ARG A 866 6.97 7.80 1.06
N GLN A 867 6.90 9.06 0.67
CA GLN A 867 6.72 9.42 -0.74
C GLN A 867 7.98 10.09 -1.29
N VAL A 868 8.47 9.58 -2.40
CA VAL A 868 9.68 10.04 -3.09
C VAL A 868 9.30 10.79 -4.35
N THR A 869 9.76 12.02 -4.48
CA THR A 869 9.44 12.88 -5.64
C THR A 869 10.68 13.34 -6.39
N GLY A 870 10.55 13.42 -7.71
CA GLY A 870 11.51 14.04 -8.61
C GLY A 870 11.25 15.53 -8.86
N GLN A 871 10.17 16.10 -8.31
CA GLN A 871 9.91 17.53 -8.42
C GLN A 871 11.01 18.31 -7.71
N VAL A 872 11.69 19.23 -8.39
CA VAL A 872 12.66 20.09 -7.74
C VAL A 872 11.90 21.06 -6.84
N ALA A 873 12.25 21.08 -5.55
CA ALA A 873 11.76 22.11 -4.63
C ALA A 873 12.04 23.49 -5.24
N ARG A 874 11.00 24.27 -5.56
CA ARG A 874 11.20 25.69 -5.86
C ARG A 874 11.68 26.35 -4.58
N ALA A 875 12.99 26.58 -4.49
CA ALA A 875 13.56 27.29 -3.36
C ALA A 875 12.99 28.72 -3.31
N PRO A 876 12.59 29.24 -2.14
CA PRO A 876 12.45 30.68 -1.94
C PRO A 876 13.82 31.34 -2.13
N GLY A 877 13.80 32.64 -2.46
CA GLY A 877 14.97 33.44 -2.80
C GLY A 877 16.22 33.18 -1.93
N VAL A 878 17.37 33.38 -2.58
CA VAL A 878 18.77 33.15 -2.16
C VAL A 878 19.40 31.81 -2.64
N VAL A 879 18.64 30.71 -2.82
CA VAL A 879 19.20 29.46 -3.42
C VAL A 879 19.11 29.43 -4.95
N ALA A 880 18.48 30.43 -5.57
CA ALA A 880 18.34 30.54 -7.02
C ALA A 880 19.69 30.59 -7.78
N LEU A 881 20.79 30.99 -7.12
CA LEU A 881 22.12 30.98 -7.76
C LEU A 881 22.79 29.60 -7.78
N ALA A 882 22.37 28.67 -6.91
CA ALA A 882 22.86 27.28 -6.89
C ALA A 882 21.95 26.32 -7.70
N ALA A 883 20.69 26.70 -7.91
CA ALA A 883 19.74 25.92 -8.73
C ALA A 883 20.05 25.95 -10.24
N ALA A 884 21.00 26.78 -10.68
CA ALA A 884 21.30 26.98 -12.10
C ALA A 884 22.21 25.90 -12.73
N THR A 885 22.77 24.95 -11.97
CA THR A 885 23.90 24.11 -12.47
C THR A 885 23.83 22.59 -12.21
N GLY A 886 22.75 21.99 -11.70
CA GLY A 886 22.74 20.54 -11.41
C GLY A 886 21.40 19.82 -11.56
N ARG A 887 21.42 18.62 -12.16
CA ARG A 887 20.37 17.60 -12.00
C ARG A 887 20.39 17.13 -10.54
N PHE A 888 19.47 17.61 -9.71
CA PHE A 888 19.36 17.16 -8.33
C PHE A 888 18.78 15.73 -8.25
N GLY A 889 19.22 14.97 -7.24
CA GLY A 889 18.59 13.71 -6.85
C GLY A 889 17.14 13.90 -6.39
N ARG A 890 16.42 12.78 -6.25
CA ARG A 890 15.04 12.77 -5.74
C ARG A 890 15.05 13.07 -4.24
N HIS A 891 13.90 13.41 -3.66
CA HIS A 891 13.80 13.66 -2.22
C HIS A 891 12.51 13.11 -1.63
N VAL A 892 12.49 12.92 -0.31
CA VAL A 892 11.31 12.49 0.44
C VAL A 892 10.40 13.69 0.72
N LEU A 893 9.12 13.59 0.36
CA LEU A 893 8.11 14.63 0.58
C LEU A 893 7.54 14.61 2.01
N GLY A 894 7.50 13.42 2.60
CA GLY A 894 6.97 13.16 3.94
C GLY A 894 6.98 11.67 4.24
N SER A 895 6.89 11.36 5.53
CA SER A 895 7.05 10.02 6.07
C SER A 895 6.11 9.80 7.25
N PHE A 896 5.52 8.61 7.35
CA PHE A 896 4.82 8.17 8.56
C PHE A 896 5.22 6.75 8.95
N GLN A 897 5.08 6.43 10.24
CA GLN A 897 5.45 5.13 10.81
C GLN A 897 4.22 4.42 11.38
N ILE A 898 4.09 3.14 11.06
CA ILE A 898 3.18 2.20 11.71
C ILE A 898 4.00 1.35 12.68
N THR A 899 3.64 1.40 13.96
CA THR A 899 4.17 0.50 14.98
C THR A 899 3.11 -0.54 15.31
N ILE A 900 3.51 -1.81 15.30
CA ILE A 900 2.62 -2.96 15.46
C ILE A 900 3.07 -3.79 16.67
N PRO A 901 2.65 -3.42 17.90
CA PRO A 901 2.87 -4.24 19.08
C PRO A 901 2.00 -5.50 19.01
N VAL A 902 2.58 -6.66 19.32
CA VAL A 902 1.85 -7.92 19.44
C VAL A 902 1.51 -8.15 20.93
N ARG A 903 0.22 -8.23 21.26
CA ARG A 903 -0.28 -8.39 22.62
C ARG A 903 -1.22 -9.58 22.75
N HIS A 904 -1.56 -9.92 24.00
CA HIS A 904 -2.65 -10.84 24.28
C HIS A 904 -4.00 -10.22 23.95
N LYS A 905 -4.94 -10.99 23.40
CA LYS A 905 -6.23 -10.48 22.89
C LYS A 905 -7.09 -9.83 23.99
N GLU A 906 -6.95 -10.28 25.24
CA GLU A 906 -7.77 -9.85 26.38
C GLU A 906 -7.62 -8.37 26.70
N VAL A 907 -6.46 -7.77 26.39
CA VAL A 907 -6.21 -6.34 26.62
C VAL A 907 -6.60 -5.45 25.43
N LEU A 908 -6.95 -6.05 24.29
CA LEU A 908 -7.21 -5.33 23.03
C LEU A 908 -8.69 -5.09 22.78
N LEU A 909 -9.58 -6.00 23.22
CA LEU A 909 -10.99 -5.97 22.85
C LEU A 909 -11.71 -4.68 23.26
N ALA A 910 -11.60 -4.27 24.53
CA ALA A 910 -12.32 -3.08 25.01
C ALA A 910 -11.86 -1.76 24.35
N PRO A 911 -10.54 -1.50 24.18
CA PRO A 911 -10.08 -0.39 23.34
C PRO A 911 -10.58 -0.45 21.90
N GLU A 912 -10.59 -1.63 21.27
CA GLU A 912 -11.03 -1.79 19.87
C GLU A 912 -12.54 -1.53 19.70
N GLN A 913 -13.38 -1.98 20.65
CA GLN A 913 -14.83 -1.69 20.65
C GLN A 913 -15.10 -0.19 20.82
N ARG A 914 -14.33 0.46 21.70
CA ARG A 914 -14.40 1.92 21.89
C ARG A 914 -14.03 2.65 20.60
N LEU A 915 -12.93 2.25 19.96
CA LEU A 915 -12.49 2.80 18.69
C LEU A 915 -13.57 2.62 17.61
N LEU A 916 -14.12 1.42 17.44
CA LEU A 916 -15.17 1.15 16.46
C LEU A 916 -16.40 2.04 16.68
N SER A 917 -16.83 2.23 17.93
CA SER A 917 -17.93 3.13 18.28
C SER A 917 -17.66 4.58 17.84
N THR A 918 -16.46 5.09 18.14
CA THR A 918 -16.08 6.45 17.75
C THR A 918 -15.91 6.60 16.24
N LEU A 919 -15.34 5.61 15.56
CA LEU A 919 -15.20 5.64 14.10
C LEU A 919 -16.55 5.58 13.38
N ARG A 920 -17.51 4.78 13.85
CA ARG A 920 -18.88 4.79 13.30
C ARG A 920 -19.60 6.13 13.54
N TRP A 921 -19.27 6.83 14.62
CA TRP A 921 -19.78 8.18 14.86
C TRP A 921 -19.23 9.16 13.81
N ILE A 922 -17.92 9.10 13.55
CA ILE A 922 -17.25 9.91 12.52
C ILE A 922 -17.78 9.58 11.12
N GLU A 923 -17.97 8.29 10.80
CA GLU A 923 -18.48 7.81 9.51
C GLU A 923 -19.80 8.49 9.12
N ARG A 924 -20.72 8.70 10.08
CA ARG A 924 -22.01 9.39 9.86
C ARG A 924 -21.86 10.85 9.40
N SER A 925 -20.71 11.46 9.66
CA SER A 925 -20.42 12.84 9.30
C SER A 925 -19.86 13.00 7.88
N ILE A 926 -19.47 11.90 7.23
CA ILE A 926 -18.83 11.87 5.91
C ILE A 926 -19.91 11.67 4.82
N PRO A 927 -20.15 12.68 3.95
CA PRO A 927 -21.11 12.55 2.84
C PRO A 927 -20.71 11.43 1.86
N SER A 928 -21.69 10.81 1.20
CA SER A 928 -21.45 9.72 0.24
C SER A 928 -20.69 10.15 -1.02
N ASN A 929 -20.64 11.45 -1.31
CA ASN A 929 -19.87 12.04 -2.41
C ASN A 929 -18.51 12.60 -1.98
N ASP A 930 -18.12 12.45 -0.71
CA ASP A 930 -16.80 12.83 -0.21
C ASP A 930 -15.75 11.81 -0.66
N ARG A 931 -14.55 12.28 -1.03
CA ARG A 931 -13.44 11.41 -1.47
C ARG A 931 -13.05 10.35 -0.44
N TRP A 932 -13.28 10.62 0.85
CA TRP A 932 -12.97 9.69 1.93
C TRP A 932 -14.02 8.62 2.15
N TYR A 933 -15.22 8.75 1.59
CA TYR A 933 -16.36 7.90 1.95
C TYR A 933 -16.05 6.40 1.81
N THR A 934 -15.63 5.96 0.62
CA THR A 934 -15.35 4.54 0.35
C THR A 934 -14.19 3.99 1.17
N THR A 935 -13.11 4.78 1.31
CA THR A 935 -11.93 4.39 2.10
C THR A 935 -12.25 4.29 3.59
N PHE A 936 -13.00 5.26 4.13
CA PHE A 936 -13.37 5.27 5.54
C PHE A 936 -14.36 4.16 5.89
N GLN A 937 -15.32 3.86 5.00
CA GLN A 937 -16.19 2.68 5.15
C GLN A 937 -15.39 1.38 5.19
N ARG A 938 -14.40 1.22 4.31
CA ARG A 938 -13.50 0.06 4.31
C ARG A 938 -12.70 -0.02 5.63
N TYR A 939 -12.24 1.12 6.14
CA TYR A 939 -11.54 1.21 7.42
C TYR A 939 -12.42 0.77 8.60
N VAL A 940 -13.62 1.34 8.74
CA VAL A 940 -14.59 0.98 9.78
C VAL A 940 -14.94 -0.50 9.72
N ARG A 941 -15.11 -1.06 8.51
CA ARG A 941 -15.37 -2.49 8.31
C ARG A 941 -14.22 -3.37 8.81
N GLN A 942 -12.96 -3.01 8.55
CA GLN A 942 -11.83 -3.80 9.04
C GLN A 942 -11.64 -3.67 10.56
N VAL A 943 -11.95 -2.52 11.16
CA VAL A 943 -11.99 -2.37 12.63
C VAL A 943 -13.12 -3.24 13.23
N ALA A 944 -14.27 -3.35 12.56
CA ALA A 944 -15.34 -4.27 12.96
C ALA A 944 -14.87 -5.74 12.92
N MET A 945 -14.20 -6.16 11.85
CA MET A 945 -13.60 -7.50 11.75
C MET A 945 -12.57 -7.78 12.85
N ARG A 946 -11.83 -6.74 13.29
CA ARG A 946 -10.90 -6.85 14.43
C ARG A 946 -11.65 -7.08 15.74
N VAL A 947 -12.74 -6.36 15.99
CA VAL A 947 -13.59 -6.60 17.18
C VAL A 947 -14.09 -8.05 17.20
N ASP A 948 -14.61 -8.55 16.07
CA ASP A 948 -15.09 -9.94 15.97
C ASP A 948 -13.94 -10.94 16.16
N GLY A 949 -12.78 -10.69 15.53
CA GLY A 949 -11.59 -11.52 15.65
C GLY A 949 -11.00 -11.57 17.07
N LEU A 950 -11.20 -10.51 17.87
CA LEU A 950 -10.79 -10.45 19.27
C LEU A 950 -11.79 -11.13 20.22
N GLY A 951 -12.92 -11.62 19.70
CA GLY A 951 -13.97 -12.31 20.45
C GLY A 951 -15.13 -11.42 20.91
N GLY A 952 -15.24 -10.20 20.35
CA GLY A 952 -16.40 -9.32 20.55
C GLY A 952 -17.51 -9.57 19.52
N ASP A 953 -18.56 -8.75 19.60
CA ASP A 953 -19.63 -8.65 18.61
C ASP A 953 -19.67 -7.23 18.05
N SER A 954 -19.16 -7.05 16.84
CA SER A 954 -19.12 -5.77 16.16
C SER A 954 -20.50 -5.26 15.77
N THR A 955 -21.53 -6.11 15.70
CA THR A 955 -22.91 -5.69 15.38
C THR A 955 -23.58 -5.00 16.57
N ALA A 956 -23.16 -5.32 17.79
CA ALA A 956 -23.64 -4.71 19.03
C ALA A 956 -23.00 -3.34 19.34
N VAL A 957 -21.93 -2.95 18.64
CA VAL A 957 -21.20 -1.70 18.90
C VAL A 957 -21.93 -0.50 18.29
N THR A 958 -22.62 0.31 19.09
CA THR A 958 -23.34 1.47 18.54
C THR A 958 -22.42 2.68 18.35
N PRO A 959 -22.75 3.64 17.45
CA PRO A 959 -21.91 4.82 17.24
C PRO A 959 -22.03 5.84 18.37
N SER A 960 -20.91 6.24 18.96
CA SER A 960 -20.86 7.21 20.07
C SER A 960 -19.57 8.05 20.07
N PRO A 961 -19.66 9.40 20.24
CA PRO A 961 -18.48 10.27 20.31
C PRO A 961 -17.64 10.05 21.58
N SER A 962 -18.26 9.58 22.66
CA SER A 962 -17.57 9.24 23.92
C SER A 962 -17.01 7.81 23.89
N GLY A 963 -17.24 7.05 22.82
CA GLY A 963 -16.80 5.66 22.73
C GLY A 963 -17.61 4.69 23.60
N ASP A 964 -18.69 5.15 24.22
CA ASP A 964 -19.66 4.30 24.93
C ASP A 964 -20.49 3.52 23.91
N TRP A 965 -20.01 2.33 23.56
CA TRP A 965 -20.58 1.49 22.52
C TRP A 965 -21.90 0.82 22.92
N GLN A 966 -22.17 0.69 24.23
CA GLN A 966 -23.32 -0.02 24.78
C GLN A 966 -24.59 0.84 24.84
N VAL A 967 -24.43 2.16 24.88
CA VAL A 967 -25.53 3.10 24.92
C VAL A 967 -25.86 3.54 23.50
N PRO A 968 -27.11 3.38 23.01
CA PRO A 968 -27.51 3.91 21.71
C PRO A 968 -27.21 5.41 21.68
N GLY A 969 -26.21 5.82 20.91
CA GLY A 969 -25.79 7.22 20.87
C GLY A 969 -26.94 8.17 20.50
N PRO A 970 -26.85 9.46 20.86
CA PRO A 970 -27.83 10.45 20.43
C PRO A 970 -27.83 10.50 18.90
N GLY A 971 -28.90 10.00 18.29
CA GLY A 971 -29.07 10.00 16.85
C GLY A 971 -29.17 11.43 16.29
N PRO A 972 -29.11 11.59 14.95
CA PRO A 972 -29.57 12.81 14.31
C PRO A 972 -31.00 13.08 14.78
N GLY A 973 -31.38 14.35 14.96
CA GLY A 973 -32.73 14.76 15.37
C GLY A 973 -33.84 13.99 14.64
N PRO A 974 -35.00 13.76 15.29
CA PRO A 974 -35.90 12.68 14.95
C PRO A 974 -36.40 12.79 13.50
N GLY A 975 -35.84 11.95 12.63
CA GLY A 975 -36.58 11.39 11.51
C GLY A 975 -37.73 10.52 12.04
N PRO A 976 -38.78 10.28 11.24
CA PRO A 976 -40.01 9.64 11.72
C PRO A 976 -39.70 8.28 12.37
N THR A 977 -40.00 8.16 13.66
CA THR A 977 -39.65 7.00 14.48
C THR A 977 -40.28 5.73 13.94
N THR A 978 -39.50 4.66 13.86
CA THR A 978 -39.93 3.33 13.43
C THR A 978 -41.06 2.79 14.33
N PRO A 979 -42.04 2.03 13.80
CA PRO A 979 -43.17 1.51 14.57
C PRO A 979 -42.77 0.42 15.58
N GLY A 980 -42.17 0.79 16.71
CA GLY A 980 -41.78 -0.16 17.76
C GLY A 980 -41.15 0.46 19.02
N SER A 981 -40.98 1.77 19.08
CA SER A 981 -40.40 2.44 20.25
C SER A 981 -41.29 2.35 21.49
N VAL A 982 -40.66 2.38 22.68
CA VAL A 982 -41.33 2.38 23.99
C VAL A 982 -42.32 3.55 24.10
N THR A 983 -41.98 4.70 23.52
CA THR A 983 -42.85 5.88 23.43
C THR A 983 -44.09 5.63 22.58
N CYS A 984 -43.95 5.04 21.39
CA CYS A 984 -45.11 4.73 20.53
C CYS A 984 -46.01 3.62 21.10
N ARG A 985 -45.44 2.67 21.86
CA ARG A 985 -46.21 1.68 22.62
C ARG A 985 -46.98 2.33 23.78
N SER A 986 -46.36 3.29 24.46
CA SER A 986 -47.00 4.06 25.54
C SER A 986 -48.18 4.87 25.00
N PHE A 987 -48.02 5.55 23.87
CA PHE A 987 -49.12 6.24 23.20
C PHE A 987 -50.29 5.29 22.86
N ALA A 988 -50.01 4.13 22.27
CA ALA A 988 -51.04 3.14 21.93
C ALA A 988 -51.82 2.67 23.16
N ILE A 989 -51.13 2.37 24.26
CA ILE A 989 -51.75 1.93 25.51
C ILE A 989 -52.62 3.05 26.11
N THR A 990 -52.13 4.28 26.14
CA THR A 990 -52.87 5.43 26.66
C THR A 990 -54.13 5.71 25.82
N VAL A 991 -54.04 5.61 24.50
CA VAL A 991 -55.21 5.75 23.61
C VAL A 991 -56.24 4.65 23.88
N ALA A 992 -55.82 3.39 24.02
CA ALA A 992 -56.74 2.30 24.35
C ALA A 992 -57.39 2.47 25.73
N ALA A 993 -56.62 2.91 26.74
CA ALA A 993 -57.13 3.13 28.10
C ALA A 993 -58.11 4.30 28.19
N LEU A 994 -57.83 5.42 27.51
CA LEU A 994 -58.73 6.57 27.47
C LEU A 994 -60.03 6.24 26.72
N LEU A 995 -59.93 5.43 25.65
CA LEU A 995 -61.11 4.95 24.94
C LEU A 995 -61.96 4.01 25.82
N ALA A 996 -61.32 3.09 26.56
CA ALA A 996 -62.02 2.23 27.52
C ALA A 996 -62.72 3.06 28.62
N MET A 997 -62.04 4.07 29.16
CA MET A 997 -62.60 4.99 30.15
C MET A 997 -63.79 5.77 29.59
N LEU A 998 -63.69 6.26 28.35
CA LEU A 998 -64.78 6.96 27.68
C LEU A 998 -66.02 6.07 27.52
N VAL A 999 -65.84 4.80 27.11
CA VAL A 999 -66.94 3.83 27.00
C VAL A 999 -67.61 3.58 28.35
N ILE A 1000 -66.83 3.46 29.42
CA ILE A 1000 -67.34 3.26 30.78
C ILE A 1000 -68.15 4.50 31.23
N LEU A 1001 -67.60 5.71 31.03
CA LEU A 1001 -68.25 6.96 31.44
C LEU A 1001 -69.55 7.23 30.68
N LEU A 1002 -69.62 6.85 29.40
CA LEU A 1002 -70.86 6.93 28.60
C LEU A 1002 -71.88 5.85 28.98
N GLY A 1003 -71.42 4.73 29.56
CA GLY A 1003 -72.25 3.56 29.86
C GLY A 1003 -72.89 3.52 31.24
N ILE A 1004 -72.42 4.27 32.25
CA ILE A 1004 -72.87 4.11 33.66
C ILE A 1004 -74.01 5.08 34.06
N GLY A 1005 -74.47 5.96 33.16
CA GLY A 1005 -75.62 6.84 33.40
C GLY A 1005 -75.33 8.29 33.06
N THR A 1006 -76.35 9.15 33.10
CA THR A 1006 -76.25 10.56 32.68
C THR A 1006 -76.38 11.53 33.86
N SER A 1007 -75.40 11.51 34.76
CA SER A 1007 -75.22 12.63 35.70
C SER A 1007 -74.44 13.75 35.03
N ALA A 1008 -74.69 15.01 35.41
CA ALA A 1008 -73.95 16.16 34.87
C ALA A 1008 -72.43 16.02 35.05
N VAL A 1009 -71.99 15.39 36.16
CA VAL A 1009 -70.59 15.11 36.45
C VAL A 1009 -69.99 14.10 35.47
N GLN A 1010 -70.73 13.02 35.13
CA GLN A 1010 -70.25 12.02 34.17
C GLN A 1010 -70.16 12.57 32.76
N ILE A 1011 -71.07 13.46 32.36
CA ILE A 1011 -71.00 14.14 31.06
C ILE A 1011 -69.72 14.98 30.98
N VAL A 1012 -69.40 15.75 32.02
CA VAL A 1012 -68.16 16.55 32.07
C VAL A 1012 -66.92 15.66 32.02
N LEU A 1013 -66.88 14.55 32.77
CA LEU A 1013 -65.76 13.61 32.75
C LEU A 1013 -65.61 12.91 31.40
N ALA A 1014 -66.71 12.54 30.73
CA ALA A 1014 -66.68 11.94 29.40
C ALA A 1014 -66.14 12.93 28.36
N VAL A 1015 -66.53 14.20 28.44
CA VAL A 1015 -66.00 15.27 27.56
C VAL A 1015 -64.50 15.46 27.78
N LEU A 1016 -64.03 15.49 29.03
CA LEU A 1016 -62.60 15.60 29.34
C LEU A 1016 -61.79 14.38 28.83
N ALA A 1017 -62.32 13.17 29.01
CA ALA A 1017 -61.70 11.94 28.50
C ALA A 1017 -61.63 11.94 26.96
N LEU A 1018 -62.67 12.43 26.28
CA LEU A 1018 -62.70 12.57 24.82
C LEU A 1018 -61.67 13.59 24.33
N VAL A 1019 -61.57 14.76 24.97
CA VAL A 1019 -60.57 15.78 24.61
C VAL A 1019 -59.16 15.23 24.77
N LEU A 1020 -58.88 14.54 25.89
CA LEU A 1020 -57.58 13.94 26.14
C LEU A 1020 -57.27 12.83 25.12
N LEU A 1021 -58.27 12.01 24.77
CA LEU A 1021 -58.14 10.97 23.75
C LEU A 1021 -57.77 11.56 22.38
N VAL A 1022 -58.40 12.67 21.98
CA VAL A 1022 -58.11 13.35 20.70
C VAL A 1022 -56.70 13.93 20.71
N VAL A 1023 -56.28 14.60 21.80
CA VAL A 1023 -54.94 15.20 21.90
C VAL A 1023 -53.85 14.12 21.88
N VAL A 1024 -54.00 13.07 22.69
CA VAL A 1024 -53.03 11.98 22.77
C VAL A 1024 -53.03 11.15 21.48
N GLY A 1025 -54.20 10.92 20.88
CA GLY A 1025 -54.34 10.24 19.59
C GLY A 1025 -53.72 11.01 18.44
N HIS A 1026 -53.90 12.34 18.39
CA HIS A 1026 -53.25 13.19 17.40
C HIS A 1026 -51.73 13.19 17.57
N GLY A 1027 -51.23 13.29 18.81
CA GLY A 1027 -49.81 13.13 19.12
C GLY A 1027 -49.26 11.78 18.68
N TRP A 1028 -50.02 10.69 18.89
CA TRP A 1028 -49.63 9.35 18.45
C TRP A 1028 -49.56 9.23 16.93
N VAL A 1029 -50.54 9.73 16.19
CA VAL A 1029 -50.57 9.65 14.72
C VAL A 1029 -49.47 10.49 14.09
N THR A 1030 -49.27 11.71 14.58
CA THR A 1030 -48.25 12.64 14.06
C THR A 1030 -46.83 12.18 14.37
N THR A 1031 -46.61 11.64 15.58
CA THR A 1031 -45.28 11.20 16.03
C THR A 1031 -44.93 9.79 15.55
N CYS A 1032 -45.88 8.86 15.57
CA CYS A 1032 -45.60 7.43 15.39
C CYS A 1032 -46.14 6.82 14.08
N ARG A 1033 -46.95 7.56 13.30
CA ARG A 1033 -47.56 7.13 12.02
C ARG A 1033 -47.96 5.62 12.01
N PRO A 1034 -48.81 5.16 12.94
CA PRO A 1034 -49.14 3.74 13.05
C PRO A 1034 -49.84 3.24 11.78
N SER A 1035 -49.56 2.00 11.36
CA SER A 1035 -50.29 1.38 10.25
C SER A 1035 -51.78 1.27 10.59
N ILE A 1036 -52.63 1.28 9.55
CA ILE A 1036 -54.09 1.17 9.70
C ILE A 1036 -54.46 -0.05 10.57
N GLY A 1037 -53.76 -1.18 10.39
CA GLY A 1037 -53.97 -2.38 11.21
C GLY A 1037 -53.71 -2.17 12.70
N ARG A 1038 -52.65 -1.45 13.08
CA ARG A 1038 -52.36 -1.16 14.51
C ARG A 1038 -53.33 -0.15 15.11
N LEU A 1039 -53.79 0.81 14.31
CA LEU A 1039 -54.78 1.80 14.75
C LEU A 1039 -56.11 1.10 15.04
N LEU A 1040 -56.58 0.23 14.13
CA LEU A 1040 -57.78 -0.58 14.32
C LEU A 1040 -57.66 -1.54 15.51
N MET A 1041 -56.51 -2.21 15.68
CA MET A 1041 -56.30 -3.12 16.81
C MET A 1041 -56.34 -2.38 18.16
N THR A 1042 -55.75 -1.19 18.25
CA THR A 1042 -55.69 -0.41 19.49
C THR A 1042 -57.06 0.16 19.87
N LEU A 1043 -57.81 0.68 18.89
CA LEU A 1043 -59.19 1.11 19.10
C LEU A 1043 -60.09 -0.08 19.48
N GLY A 1044 -59.91 -1.23 18.82
CA GLY A 1044 -60.62 -2.47 19.15
C GLY A 1044 -60.37 -2.93 20.59
N LEU A 1045 -59.10 -2.95 21.02
CA LEU A 1045 -58.73 -3.31 22.40
C LEU A 1045 -59.34 -2.35 23.43
N GLY A 1046 -59.30 -1.04 23.17
CA GLY A 1046 -59.91 -0.04 24.05
C GLY A 1046 -61.43 -0.19 24.18
N LEU A 1047 -62.13 -0.39 23.05
CA LEU A 1047 -63.59 -0.62 23.04
C LEU A 1047 -63.96 -1.90 23.79
N VAL A 1048 -63.29 -3.02 23.49
CA VAL A 1048 -63.57 -4.31 24.13
C VAL A 1048 -63.30 -4.25 25.63
N ALA A 1049 -62.17 -3.68 26.05
CA ALA A 1049 -61.86 -3.52 27.47
C ALA A 1049 -62.88 -2.64 28.19
N GLY A 1050 -63.29 -1.53 27.57
CA GLY A 1050 -64.34 -0.65 28.11
C GLY A 1050 -65.69 -1.35 28.27
N VAL A 1051 -66.12 -2.13 27.28
CA VAL A 1051 -67.38 -2.90 27.33
C VAL A 1051 -67.32 -3.99 28.40
N ILE A 1052 -66.21 -4.74 28.48
CA ILE A 1052 -66.03 -5.78 29.50
C ILE A 1052 -66.10 -5.17 30.90
N LEU A 1053 -65.36 -4.08 31.15
CA LEU A 1053 -65.42 -3.39 32.44
C LEU A 1053 -66.80 -2.83 32.74
N LEU A 1054 -67.49 -2.26 31.74
CA LEU A 1054 -68.84 -1.74 31.90
C LEU A 1054 -69.84 -2.84 32.28
N LEU A 1055 -69.75 -4.02 31.64
CA LEU A 1055 -70.58 -5.17 31.95
C LEU A 1055 -70.28 -5.71 33.35
N LEU A 1056 -69.02 -5.76 33.77
CA LEU A 1056 -68.63 -6.14 35.13
C LEU A 1056 -69.15 -5.14 36.18
N LEU A 1057 -69.06 -3.83 35.89
CA LEU A 1057 -69.58 -2.77 36.77
C LEU A 1057 -71.11 -2.81 36.88
N ARG A 1058 -71.82 -3.24 35.83
CA ARG A 1058 -73.28 -3.44 35.86
C ARG A 1058 -73.70 -4.77 36.49
N ALA A 1059 -72.85 -5.79 36.47
CA ALA A 1059 -73.12 -7.11 37.06
C ALA A 1059 -72.85 -7.17 38.58
N GLY A 1060 -72.18 -6.16 39.15
CA GLY A 1060 -71.78 -6.10 40.56
C GLY A 1060 -72.58 -5.16 41.47
N GLY A 1061 -73.70 -4.58 41.01
CA GLY A 1061 -74.61 -3.80 41.84
C GLY A 1061 -75.88 -4.60 42.19
N PRO A 1062 -76.53 -4.36 43.35
CA PRO A 1062 -77.87 -4.89 43.61
C PRO A 1062 -78.90 -4.39 42.60
#